data_AF-A0A2N2RZT5-F1
#
_entry.id   AF-A0A2N2RZT5-F1
#
_cell.length_a   1.000
_cell.length_b   1.000
_cell.length_c   1.000
_cell.angle_alpha   90.00
_cell.angle_beta   90.00
_cell.angle_gamma   90.00
#
_symmetry.space_group_name_H-M   'P 1'
#
loop_
_entity.id
_entity.type
_entity.pdbx_description
1 polymer ?
#
loop_
_entity_poly.entity_id
_entity_poly.type
_entity_poly.pdbx_seq_one_letter_code
_entity_poly.pdbx_strand_id
1 'polypeptide(L)'
;MSATYTIGLDIGIASVGWCILGETHIVDLGVRAFDKAETAKEGESLNLARRSARLMRRRLFRRAWRLKKLARLLKSDGLITDTKLFKPEQPFATSLWQLRVDGLDRRLSNEEWARVIYHLCKHRGFHWISRAEAKQAEGDSKREGGKVKQGLAGTAKLMNEKGYRSAAEMVVNVFVKPRLDESGLTKLDKQGNPIPDGAARNKQGEYTKALSRELLAKELALLFAKQREFGNPHTSSKLESAILGNGDKKSGLFWQQKPALAGADLLKMLGTCTFEKGEYRAPKASFTAERHVWLTRMNNLRIVTDGITRQLTDQERSLALPLPYRQAGDLTYKQLGAALTQAGLLEAGSFKFIGLAYPTEAQKAEGKAKDPESATLVKIPAWQELRKTLTNTGVGLDDEWKKLSGDALCGQPEIFDKIAWVLSVYKDDDEVRAELAKLALPNPQAMTEALLNIRFDKFHALSLKALRAIVPHMEKGLRYDEACVQAGYHHSQLHKVGEGEHKYLPSLYDGRDNEGRMIFAEDADMPRNPVVLRSLNQARKVVNAIIRRYGSPSAVHIEMARDLSRPFDERNKIKKDQDEYQARNQRDREQFIELFGHPPKGLEFEKWRLYREQNGQCAYSQRPLTASGNVAEIFLDGSTEIDHALPYSRSFDDSKNNKVLVLTRENRDKGNRTPYEYLGGAENSELWQRYVSFVESNKAYRLAKRTRLLRKDFGAKESGEFRERNLNDTRYVCRFFKNYVEQHLKLAEGSEAKRCVVVSGQLTNFLRTRWGLLKVRADSDRHHALDAAVVAACSHSMVQRLSNYSRTRELEQVRDGFVDIETGEIVNPAMHQQLREHFPDPWPYFRHELEARLKIDSPELLREEVARLGSYTVEELAALKPLFVSRAPQRRNGGAAHKDTIYGQPEKLKKNGSVSQKVALASLTLKDIDLLADPHRNAKLYGAIRERLEAHGGKGDKAFPATNPLRKPDKEGNPTGPIVRTVTKVIDKLSGIPVRGGVAKNDSMLRVDVFTKAGKFHLVPVYVHHRVKGLPDRAVVAFKDEDDWTLIDDSFDWCFSLHPNDLVQIRLKNESFLGYYSGTDRSTGAVSIWAHDRNQAVGKDGLIRGVGVKTAIKVEKFHVDTLGNIYPAPPEKRRGLA
;
A
#
# COMPACT_ATOMS: atom_id res chain seq x y z
N MET A 1 21.12 35.70 -22.85
CA MET A 1 20.78 35.81 -21.42
C MET A 1 19.93 34.60 -21.06
N SER A 2 20.22 33.88 -19.97
CA SER A 2 19.38 32.75 -19.55
C SER A 2 18.05 33.30 -19.06
N ALA A 3 16.95 33.07 -19.80
CA ALA A 3 15.63 33.51 -19.38
C ALA A 3 15.30 32.95 -17.98
N THR A 4 14.74 33.79 -17.12
CA THR A 4 14.19 33.42 -15.81
C THR A 4 12.97 32.53 -16.02
N TYR A 5 12.92 31.37 -15.37
CA TYR A 5 11.79 30.46 -15.52
C TYR A 5 11.49 29.64 -14.26
N THR A 6 10.23 29.21 -14.16
CA THR A 6 9.73 28.35 -13.10
C THR A 6 9.36 26.98 -13.65
N ILE A 7 9.76 25.91 -12.93
CA ILE A 7 9.32 24.54 -13.25
C ILE A 7 8.08 24.22 -12.42
N GLY A 8 6.95 23.90 -13.06
CA GLY A 8 5.82 23.25 -12.41
C GLY A 8 5.83 21.74 -12.63
N LEU A 9 5.57 20.96 -11.58
CA LEU A 9 5.48 19.49 -11.63
C LEU A 9 4.17 19.00 -11.03
N ASP A 10 3.40 18.21 -11.79
CA ASP A 10 2.31 17.36 -11.27
C ASP A 10 2.82 15.92 -11.18
N ILE A 11 3.13 15.46 -9.95
CA ILE A 11 3.72 14.15 -9.70
C ILE A 11 2.64 13.13 -9.28
N GLY A 12 2.28 12.28 -10.22
CA GLY A 12 1.35 11.17 -10.04
C GLY A 12 2.01 9.81 -9.69
N ILE A 13 1.16 8.79 -9.57
CA ILE A 13 1.56 7.39 -9.34
C ILE A 13 2.21 6.76 -10.58
N ALA A 14 1.86 7.25 -11.77
CA ALA A 14 2.23 6.69 -13.07
C ALA A 14 2.63 7.76 -14.11
N SER A 15 2.73 9.01 -13.69
CA SER A 15 2.95 10.17 -14.56
C SER A 15 3.66 11.28 -13.81
N VAL A 16 4.43 12.09 -14.54
CA VAL A 16 4.89 13.41 -14.13
C VAL A 16 4.50 14.37 -15.24
N GLY A 17 3.49 15.20 -15.00
CA GLY A 17 3.25 16.39 -15.80
C GLY A 17 4.31 17.43 -15.48
N TRP A 18 4.79 18.16 -16.47
CA TRP A 18 5.76 19.23 -16.28
C TRP A 18 5.46 20.41 -17.18
N CYS A 19 5.77 21.61 -16.69
CA CYS A 19 5.65 22.87 -17.42
C CYS A 19 6.84 23.78 -17.05
N ILE A 20 7.35 24.49 -18.05
CA ILE A 20 8.33 25.56 -17.93
C ILE A 20 7.59 26.86 -18.20
N LEU A 21 7.43 27.67 -17.17
CA LEU A 21 6.73 28.94 -17.24
C LEU A 21 7.75 30.08 -17.30
N GLY A 22 7.67 30.89 -18.36
CA GLY A 22 8.34 32.17 -18.42
C GLY A 22 7.49 33.28 -17.80
N GLU A 23 7.90 34.52 -17.97
CA GLU A 23 7.17 35.69 -17.43
C GLU A 23 5.92 36.02 -18.25
N THR A 24 5.97 35.84 -19.58
CA THR A 24 4.92 36.29 -20.51
C THR A 24 4.18 35.16 -21.23
N HIS A 25 4.72 33.94 -21.22
CA HIS A 25 4.17 32.79 -21.96
C HIS A 25 4.68 31.44 -21.42
N ILE A 26 4.13 30.33 -21.92
CA ILE A 26 4.60 28.96 -21.63
C ILE A 26 5.79 28.64 -22.53
N VAL A 27 6.96 28.44 -21.95
CA VAL A 27 8.17 28.07 -22.70
C VAL A 27 8.04 26.63 -23.23
N ASP A 28 7.76 25.67 -22.36
CA ASP A 28 7.56 24.27 -22.76
C ASP A 28 6.67 23.49 -21.77
N LEU A 29 6.03 22.42 -22.21
CA LEU A 29 5.21 21.55 -21.36
C LEU A 29 5.19 20.12 -21.89
N GLY A 30 4.98 19.16 -20.99
CA GLY A 30 4.87 17.78 -21.38
C GLY A 30 4.45 16.83 -20.27
N VAL A 31 4.41 15.55 -20.62
CA VAL A 31 4.06 14.48 -19.69
C VAL A 31 5.04 13.34 -19.84
N ARG A 32 5.58 12.88 -18.71
CA ARG A 32 6.37 11.66 -18.60
C ARG A 32 5.56 10.58 -17.90
N ALA A 33 5.03 9.63 -18.66
CA ALA A 33 4.30 8.47 -18.15
C ALA A 33 5.21 7.25 -17.95
N PHE A 34 4.89 6.43 -16.95
CA PHE A 34 5.63 5.23 -16.57
C PHE A 34 4.74 4.23 -15.81
N ASP A 35 5.14 2.97 -15.83
CA ASP A 35 4.38 1.93 -15.14
C ASP A 35 4.41 2.10 -13.62
N LYS A 36 3.29 1.78 -12.98
CA LYS A 36 3.20 1.67 -11.53
C LYS A 36 4.14 0.59 -11.01
N ALA A 37 4.68 0.75 -9.80
CA ALA A 37 5.59 -0.21 -9.17
C ALA A 37 4.85 -1.34 -8.42
N GLU A 38 3.70 -1.76 -8.93
CA GLU A 38 2.77 -2.71 -8.30
C GLU A 38 2.16 -3.67 -9.34
N THR A 39 1.59 -4.77 -8.89
CA THR A 39 0.86 -5.71 -9.75
C THR A 39 -0.47 -5.11 -10.19
N ALA A 40 -0.82 -5.27 -11.47
CA ALA A 40 -2.05 -4.69 -12.01
C ALA A 40 -3.34 -5.28 -11.38
N LYS A 41 -3.31 -6.54 -10.95
CA LYS A 41 -4.47 -7.27 -10.45
C LYS A 41 -4.75 -7.03 -8.97
N GLU A 42 -3.71 -7.08 -8.14
CA GLU A 42 -3.84 -7.11 -6.67
C GLU A 42 -3.22 -5.87 -6.01
N GLY A 43 -2.58 -4.98 -6.78
CA GLY A 43 -1.92 -3.79 -6.25
C GLY A 43 -0.74 -4.09 -5.33
N GLU A 44 -0.28 -5.34 -5.31
CA GLU A 44 0.84 -5.77 -4.49
C GLU A 44 2.16 -5.24 -5.03
N SER A 45 3.13 -4.97 -4.16
CA SER A 45 4.47 -4.62 -4.62
C SER A 45 5.09 -5.74 -5.46
N LEU A 46 5.70 -5.42 -6.60
CA LEU A 46 6.49 -6.37 -7.40
C LEU A 46 7.60 -7.06 -6.58
N ASN A 47 8.11 -6.38 -5.55
CA ASN A 47 9.11 -6.93 -4.63
C ASN A 47 8.52 -7.98 -3.68
N LEU A 48 7.23 -7.90 -3.32
CA LEU A 48 6.55 -8.88 -2.49
C LEU A 48 6.47 -10.22 -3.22
N ALA A 49 5.99 -10.23 -4.47
CA ALA A 49 5.92 -11.42 -5.31
C ALA A 49 7.31 -12.09 -5.46
N ARG A 50 8.36 -11.30 -5.77
CA ARG A 50 9.75 -11.78 -5.83
C ARG A 50 10.21 -12.39 -4.50
N ARG A 51 9.91 -11.73 -3.37
CA ARG A 51 10.28 -12.19 -2.03
C ARG A 51 9.59 -13.51 -1.68
N SER A 52 8.28 -13.61 -1.92
CA SER A 52 7.49 -14.82 -1.68
C SER A 52 8.00 -16.01 -2.50
N ALA A 53 8.27 -15.81 -3.80
CA ALA A 53 8.87 -16.83 -4.64
C ALA A 53 10.27 -17.27 -4.16
N ARG A 54 11.10 -16.32 -3.72
CA ARG A 54 12.43 -16.61 -3.14
C ARG A 54 12.33 -17.44 -1.86
N LEU A 55 11.41 -17.08 -0.95
CA LEU A 55 11.17 -17.83 0.28
C LEU A 55 10.71 -19.26 -0.01
N MET A 56 9.80 -19.42 -0.98
CA MET A 56 9.34 -20.73 -1.45
C MET A 56 10.49 -21.59 -1.98
N ARG A 57 11.35 -21.03 -2.86
CA ARG A 57 12.53 -21.73 -3.39
C ARG A 57 13.47 -22.17 -2.27
N ARG A 58 13.79 -21.28 -1.32
CA ARG A 58 14.64 -21.61 -0.17
C ARG A 58 14.02 -22.74 0.68
N ARG A 59 12.71 -22.70 0.93
CA ARG A 59 11.99 -23.74 1.68
C ARG A 59 12.05 -25.10 0.99
N LEU A 60 11.78 -25.15 -0.31
CA LEU A 60 11.83 -26.38 -1.10
C LEU A 60 13.25 -26.94 -1.19
N PHE A 61 14.23 -26.09 -1.47
CA PHE A 61 15.64 -26.46 -1.50
C PHE A 61 16.11 -27.05 -0.17
N ARG A 62 15.86 -26.37 0.95
CA ARG A 62 16.27 -26.83 2.29
C ARG A 62 15.60 -28.16 2.65
N ARG A 63 14.34 -28.37 2.27
CA ARG A 63 13.65 -29.66 2.44
C ARG A 63 14.35 -30.76 1.65
N ALA A 64 14.58 -30.55 0.35
CA ALA A 64 15.26 -31.53 -0.51
C ALA A 64 16.68 -31.83 -0.02
N TRP A 65 17.42 -30.79 0.38
CA TRP A 65 18.77 -30.92 0.92
C TRP A 65 18.81 -31.71 2.22
N ARG A 66 17.89 -31.46 3.16
CA ARG A 66 17.76 -32.27 4.38
C ARG A 66 17.50 -33.73 4.06
N LEU A 67 16.56 -34.02 3.15
CA LEU A 67 16.23 -35.39 2.77
C LEU A 67 17.39 -36.09 2.06
N LYS A 68 18.18 -35.35 1.26
CA LYS A 68 19.42 -35.86 0.67
C LYS A 68 20.48 -36.20 1.71
N LYS A 69 20.66 -35.34 2.73
CA LYS A 69 21.55 -35.62 3.87
C LYS A 69 21.09 -36.85 4.64
N LEU A 70 19.79 -36.97 4.89
CA LEU A 70 19.20 -38.13 5.57
C LEU A 70 19.45 -39.41 4.77
N ALA A 71 19.15 -39.45 3.47
CA ALA A 71 19.39 -40.63 2.66
C ALA A 71 20.87 -41.04 2.64
N ARG A 72 21.80 -40.08 2.64
CA ARG A 72 23.24 -40.35 2.76
C ARG A 72 23.61 -40.92 4.13
N LEU A 73 23.04 -40.38 5.20
CA LEU A 73 23.23 -40.88 6.56
C LEU A 73 22.74 -42.33 6.72
N LEU A 74 21.54 -42.63 6.21
CA LEU A 74 20.98 -43.99 6.26
C LEU A 74 21.82 -44.96 5.44
N LYS A 75 22.41 -44.51 4.32
CA LYS A 75 23.34 -45.33 3.54
C LYS A 75 24.66 -45.58 4.29
N SER A 76 25.25 -44.56 4.92
CA SER A 76 26.49 -44.72 5.68
C SER A 76 26.33 -45.59 6.93
N ASP A 77 25.12 -45.64 7.50
CA ASP A 77 24.77 -46.54 8.60
C ASP A 77 24.56 -48.00 8.15
N GLY A 78 24.46 -48.24 6.84
CA GLY A 78 24.17 -49.57 6.27
C GLY A 78 22.68 -49.93 6.26
N LEU A 79 21.78 -49.07 6.75
CA LEU A 79 20.34 -49.33 6.74
C LEU A 79 19.78 -49.44 5.31
N ILE A 80 20.36 -48.72 4.35
CA ILE A 80 20.01 -48.83 2.92
C ILE A 80 21.26 -48.95 2.05
N THR A 81 21.14 -49.66 0.93
CA THR A 81 22.22 -49.83 -0.04
C THR A 81 22.28 -48.69 -1.06
N ASP A 82 21.12 -48.20 -1.50
CA ASP A 82 20.99 -47.08 -2.46
C ASP A 82 20.02 -46.00 -1.98
N THR A 83 20.47 -44.76 -2.06
CA THR A 83 19.66 -43.55 -1.85
C THR A 83 18.49 -43.41 -2.85
N LYS A 84 18.52 -44.13 -3.98
CA LYS A 84 17.43 -44.17 -4.96
C LYS A 84 16.12 -44.75 -4.40
N LEU A 85 16.16 -45.48 -3.27
CA LEU A 85 15.00 -46.05 -2.59
C LEU A 85 13.84 -45.06 -2.39
N PHE A 86 14.15 -43.78 -2.15
CA PHE A 86 13.14 -42.75 -1.85
C PHE A 86 12.64 -41.98 -3.08
N LYS A 87 13.08 -42.37 -4.29
CA LYS A 87 12.63 -41.71 -5.52
C LYS A 87 11.21 -42.15 -5.89
N PRO A 88 10.42 -41.29 -6.57
CA PRO A 88 9.03 -41.60 -6.93
C PRO A 88 8.87 -42.84 -7.82
N GLU A 89 9.89 -43.22 -8.58
CA GLU A 89 9.87 -44.36 -9.50
C GLU A 89 9.91 -45.72 -8.77
N GLN A 90 10.19 -45.74 -7.46
CA GLN A 90 10.07 -46.92 -6.62
C GLN A 90 8.87 -46.77 -5.66
N PRO A 91 7.64 -47.03 -6.16
CA PRO A 91 6.44 -46.91 -5.36
C PRO A 91 6.49 -47.92 -4.20
N PHE A 92 5.88 -47.53 -3.09
CA PHE A 92 5.79 -48.36 -1.91
C PHE A 92 4.31 -48.54 -1.58
N ALA A 93 3.84 -49.79 -1.61
CA ALA A 93 2.42 -50.12 -1.52
C ALA A 93 1.86 -49.87 -0.12
N THR A 94 2.65 -50.11 0.93
CA THR A 94 2.19 -50.04 2.31
C THR A 94 2.07 -48.59 2.80
N SER A 95 1.01 -48.32 3.57
CA SER A 95 0.79 -47.02 4.19
C SER A 95 1.91 -46.68 5.18
N LEU A 96 2.66 -45.61 4.91
CA LEU A 96 3.70 -45.12 5.83
C LEU A 96 3.14 -44.60 7.16
N TRP A 97 1.85 -44.28 7.23
CA TRP A 97 1.19 -43.98 8.50
C TRP A 97 0.90 -45.25 9.30
N GLN A 98 0.46 -46.31 8.62
CA GLN A 98 0.24 -47.61 9.26
C GLN A 98 1.55 -48.22 9.75
N LEU A 99 2.61 -48.20 8.94
CA LEU A 99 3.93 -48.69 9.36
C LEU A 99 4.51 -47.98 10.58
N ARG A 100 4.16 -46.71 10.80
CA ARG A 100 4.54 -45.97 12.01
C ARG A 100 3.79 -46.45 13.24
N VAL A 101 2.60 -47.02 13.07
CA VAL A 101 1.86 -47.71 14.16
C VAL A 101 2.42 -49.11 14.33
N ASP A 102 2.53 -49.89 13.25
CA ASP A 102 3.04 -51.26 13.28
C ASP A 102 4.46 -51.34 13.89
N GLY A 103 5.31 -50.34 13.65
CA GLY A 103 6.65 -50.25 14.23
C GLY A 103 6.69 -50.10 15.76
N LEU A 104 5.55 -49.87 16.41
CA LEU A 104 5.43 -49.91 17.88
C LEU A 104 5.17 -51.32 18.40
N ASP A 105 4.65 -52.21 17.54
CA ASP A 105 4.12 -53.53 17.91
C ASP A 105 4.91 -54.69 17.27
N ARG A 106 5.74 -54.42 16.25
CA ARG A 106 6.63 -55.41 15.61
C ARG A 106 7.93 -54.81 15.09
N ARG A 107 8.92 -55.68 14.85
CA ARG A 107 10.12 -55.31 14.08
C ARG A 107 9.75 -54.93 12.64
N LEU A 108 10.29 -53.80 12.18
CA LEU A 108 10.23 -53.37 10.78
C LEU A 108 11.45 -53.88 10.01
N SER A 109 11.26 -54.20 8.74
CA SER A 109 12.36 -54.46 7.81
C SER A 109 13.21 -53.21 7.59
N ASN A 110 14.43 -53.38 7.07
CA ASN A 110 15.34 -52.27 6.80
C ASN A 110 14.72 -51.22 5.88
N GLU A 111 14.01 -51.64 4.83
CA GLU A 111 13.30 -50.73 3.93
C GLU A 111 12.13 -50.01 4.62
N GLU A 112 11.29 -50.73 5.35
CA GLU A 112 10.18 -50.15 6.11
C GLU A 112 10.69 -49.10 7.10
N TRP A 113 11.73 -49.44 7.86
CA TRP A 113 12.33 -48.54 8.85
C TRP A 113 12.93 -47.28 8.21
N ALA A 114 13.67 -47.45 7.12
CA ALA A 114 14.23 -46.33 6.36
C ALA A 114 13.13 -45.40 5.82
N ARG A 115 12.02 -45.95 5.31
CA ARG A 115 10.88 -45.17 4.80
C ARG A 115 10.12 -44.46 5.91
N VAL A 116 9.99 -45.07 7.10
CA VAL A 116 9.39 -44.44 8.30
C VAL A 116 10.20 -43.22 8.73
N ILE A 117 11.52 -43.37 8.91
CA ILE A 117 12.42 -42.26 9.26
C ILE A 117 12.34 -41.15 8.21
N TYR A 118 12.43 -41.51 6.92
CA TYR A 118 12.37 -40.55 5.82
C TYR A 118 11.04 -39.79 5.78
N HIS A 119 9.93 -40.47 6.05
CA HIS A 119 8.60 -39.88 6.12
C HIS A 119 8.50 -38.83 7.24
N LEU A 120 8.97 -39.16 8.46
CA LEU A 120 8.98 -38.25 9.60
C LEU A 120 9.84 -37.00 9.33
N CYS A 121 11.06 -37.15 8.80
CA CYS A 121 11.92 -36.01 8.47
C CYS A 121 11.39 -35.15 7.30
N LYS A 122 10.63 -35.73 6.37
CA LYS A 122 9.93 -35.00 5.30
C LYS A 122 8.74 -34.20 5.83
N HIS A 123 8.03 -34.75 6.80
CA HIS A 123 6.79 -34.23 7.39
C HIS A 123 6.92 -33.89 8.88
N ARG A 124 8.05 -33.27 9.25
CA ARG A 124 8.47 -32.95 10.63
C ARG A 124 7.64 -31.92 11.42
N GLY A 125 6.39 -31.68 11.06
CA GLY A 125 5.51 -30.76 11.79
C GLY A 125 5.98 -29.30 11.90
N PHE A 126 5.19 -28.52 12.64
CA PHE A 126 5.45 -27.11 12.93
C PHE A 126 6.19 -26.95 14.26
N HIS A 127 7.10 -25.97 14.35
CA HIS A 127 7.86 -25.64 15.56
C HIS A 127 8.05 -24.12 15.63
N TRP A 128 7.66 -23.54 16.75
CA TRP A 128 7.93 -22.14 17.09
C TRP A 128 9.42 -21.97 17.40
N ILE A 129 10.07 -20.94 16.85
CA ILE A 129 11.50 -20.70 17.11
C ILE A 129 11.69 -20.01 18.46
N SER A 130 10.74 -19.14 18.85
CA SER A 130 10.78 -18.44 20.13
C SER A 130 9.48 -18.61 20.91
N ARG A 131 9.59 -18.55 22.24
CA ARG A 131 8.43 -18.59 23.15
C ARG A 131 7.48 -17.41 22.91
N ALA A 132 8.02 -16.22 22.65
CA ALA A 132 7.23 -15.04 22.32
C ALA A 132 6.40 -15.19 21.05
N GLU A 133 6.95 -15.80 19.99
CA GLU A 133 6.20 -16.08 18.76
C GLU A 133 5.03 -17.04 19.03
N ALA A 134 5.27 -18.05 19.85
CA ALA A 134 4.24 -18.96 20.31
C ALA A 134 3.15 -18.19 21.10
N LYS A 135 3.51 -17.39 22.10
CA LYS A 135 2.57 -16.59 22.92
C LYS A 135 1.75 -15.63 22.06
N GLN A 136 2.36 -14.89 21.14
CA GLN A 136 1.66 -13.94 20.26
C GLN A 136 0.55 -14.60 19.43
N ALA A 137 0.75 -15.85 18.99
CA ALA A 137 -0.24 -16.60 18.23
C ALA A 137 -1.50 -17.01 19.04
N GLU A 138 -1.53 -16.87 20.38
CA GLU A 138 -2.77 -17.02 21.18
C GLU A 138 -3.79 -15.92 20.90
N GLY A 139 -3.34 -14.68 20.66
CA GLY A 139 -4.20 -13.50 20.63
C GLY A 139 -4.94 -13.24 19.31
N ASP A 140 -4.64 -13.99 18.25
CA ASP A 140 -5.19 -13.74 16.90
C ASP A 140 -5.55 -15.04 16.16
N SER A 141 -6.68 -15.63 16.55
CA SER A 141 -7.21 -16.90 16.02
C SER A 141 -7.55 -16.87 14.52
N LYS A 142 -7.71 -15.68 13.92
CA LYS A 142 -8.13 -15.54 12.52
C LYS A 142 -6.96 -15.62 11.54
N ARG A 143 -5.75 -15.22 11.95
CA ARG A 143 -4.53 -15.32 11.13
C ARG A 143 -4.06 -16.76 10.96
N GLU A 144 -3.26 -17.01 9.92
CA GLU A 144 -2.70 -18.35 9.64
C GLU A 144 -1.97 -18.94 10.86
N GLY A 145 -1.17 -18.13 11.57
CA GLY A 145 -0.49 -18.55 12.80
C GLY A 145 -1.45 -19.00 13.90
N GLY A 146 -2.56 -18.28 14.11
CA GLY A 146 -3.61 -18.66 15.06
C GLY A 146 -4.32 -19.95 14.65
N LYS A 147 -4.67 -20.11 13.37
CA LYS A 147 -5.28 -21.36 12.85
C LYS A 147 -4.35 -22.56 13.00
N VAL A 148 -3.06 -22.40 12.71
CA VAL A 148 -2.04 -23.44 12.94
C VAL A 148 -1.99 -23.78 14.42
N LYS A 149 -1.90 -22.78 15.31
CA LYS A 149 -1.86 -23.00 16.75
C LYS A 149 -3.09 -23.72 17.28
N GLN A 150 -4.28 -23.36 16.82
CA GLN A 150 -5.53 -24.07 17.16
C GLN A 150 -5.50 -25.52 16.69
N GLY A 151 -5.02 -25.79 15.48
CA GLY A 151 -4.83 -27.16 14.99
C GLY A 151 -3.83 -27.98 15.82
N LEU A 152 -2.73 -27.36 16.24
CA LEU A 152 -1.73 -27.98 17.13
C LEU A 152 -2.31 -28.26 18.52
N ALA A 153 -3.07 -27.33 19.09
CA ALA A 153 -3.74 -27.51 20.38
C ALA A 153 -4.83 -28.60 20.30
N GLY A 154 -5.62 -28.61 19.22
CA GLY A 154 -6.66 -29.61 19.00
C GLY A 154 -6.10 -31.03 18.86
N THR A 155 -5.00 -31.21 18.13
CA THR A 155 -4.35 -32.52 18.02
C THR A 155 -3.67 -32.94 19.33
N ALA A 156 -3.07 -32.01 20.08
CA ALA A 156 -2.51 -32.31 21.40
C ALA A 156 -3.59 -32.73 22.40
N LYS A 157 -4.74 -32.03 22.43
CA LYS A 157 -5.90 -32.39 23.25
C LYS A 157 -6.41 -33.78 22.90
N LEU A 158 -6.57 -34.07 21.60
CA LEU A 158 -7.01 -35.36 21.10
C LEU A 158 -6.07 -36.51 21.47
N MET A 159 -4.74 -36.31 21.39
CA MET A 159 -3.74 -37.29 21.85
C MET A 159 -3.97 -37.67 23.32
N ASN A 160 -4.19 -36.67 24.18
CA ASN A 160 -4.34 -36.87 25.62
C ASN A 160 -5.70 -37.50 25.97
N GLU A 161 -6.81 -36.97 25.45
CA GLU A 161 -8.16 -37.43 25.78
C GLU A 161 -8.44 -38.86 25.32
N LYS A 162 -7.78 -39.31 24.24
CA LYS A 162 -7.97 -40.65 23.67
C LYS A 162 -6.80 -41.60 23.95
N GLY A 163 -5.78 -41.15 24.68
CA GLY A 163 -4.67 -42.00 25.13
C GLY A 163 -3.82 -42.62 24.03
N TYR A 164 -3.63 -41.94 22.89
CA TYR A 164 -2.81 -42.49 21.80
C TYR A 164 -1.32 -42.50 22.13
N ARG A 165 -0.59 -43.55 21.72
CA ARG A 165 0.86 -43.72 21.95
C ARG A 165 1.70 -42.84 21.02
N SER A 166 1.21 -42.63 19.80
CA SER A 166 1.92 -41.86 18.77
C SER A 166 1.01 -40.96 17.93
N ALA A 167 1.60 -39.96 17.26
CA ALA A 167 0.86 -39.11 16.34
C ALA A 167 0.33 -39.91 15.13
N ALA A 168 1.06 -40.92 14.68
CA ALA A 168 0.60 -41.81 13.60
C ALA A 168 -0.66 -42.58 13.98
N GLU A 169 -0.70 -43.15 15.19
CA GLU A 169 -1.83 -43.91 15.70
C GLU A 169 -3.09 -43.04 15.81
N MET A 170 -2.96 -41.81 16.35
CA MET A 170 -4.05 -40.84 16.33
C MET A 170 -4.51 -40.52 14.90
N VAL A 171 -3.58 -40.29 13.97
CA VAL A 171 -3.93 -39.91 12.59
C VAL A 171 -4.68 -41.03 11.87
N VAL A 172 -4.25 -42.28 12.03
CA VAL A 172 -4.92 -43.45 11.45
C VAL A 172 -6.32 -43.60 12.05
N ASN A 173 -6.43 -43.63 13.37
CA ASN A 173 -7.70 -43.91 14.06
C ASN A 173 -8.73 -42.78 13.96
N VAL A 174 -8.30 -41.53 13.81
CA VAL A 174 -9.23 -40.38 13.81
C VAL A 174 -9.47 -39.82 12.43
N PHE A 175 -8.45 -39.73 11.57
CA PHE A 175 -8.54 -39.02 10.29
C PHE A 175 -8.56 -39.92 9.05
N VAL A 176 -8.27 -41.21 9.21
CA VAL A 176 -8.22 -42.22 8.14
C VAL A 176 -8.98 -43.47 8.59
N LYS A 177 -10.22 -43.27 9.07
CA LYS A 177 -11.07 -44.35 9.58
C LYS A 177 -11.44 -45.33 8.46
N PRO A 178 -11.73 -46.61 8.74
CA PRO A 178 -12.33 -47.50 7.77
C PRO A 178 -13.71 -46.99 7.34
N ARG A 179 -14.02 -47.08 6.05
CA ARG A 179 -15.35 -46.78 5.53
C ARG A 179 -16.28 -47.91 5.93
N LEU A 180 -17.43 -47.57 6.50
CA LEU A 180 -18.46 -48.52 6.84
C LEU A 180 -19.51 -48.62 5.72
N ASP A 181 -20.15 -49.78 5.59
CA ASP A 181 -21.38 -49.95 4.81
C ASP A 181 -22.63 -49.59 5.64
N GLU A 182 -23.81 -49.79 5.04
CA GLU A 182 -25.10 -49.44 5.65
C GLU A 182 -25.41 -50.28 6.89
N SER A 183 -24.77 -51.45 7.03
CA SER A 183 -24.87 -52.33 8.20
C SER A 183 -23.75 -52.10 9.24
N GLY A 184 -22.85 -51.13 9.00
CA GLY A 184 -21.78 -50.78 9.94
C GLY A 184 -20.51 -51.64 9.84
N LEU A 185 -20.38 -52.49 8.82
CA LEU A 185 -19.20 -53.32 8.56
C LEU A 185 -18.17 -52.58 7.69
N THR A 186 -16.89 -52.92 7.85
CA THR A 186 -15.82 -52.28 7.09
C THR A 186 -15.86 -52.68 5.62
N LYS A 187 -16.00 -51.71 4.72
CA LYS A 187 -15.87 -51.92 3.28
C LYS A 187 -14.42 -52.22 2.92
N LEU A 188 -14.23 -53.29 2.17
CA LEU A 188 -12.93 -53.73 1.64
C LEU A 188 -12.78 -53.36 0.16
N ASP A 189 -11.56 -53.06 -0.27
CA ASP A 189 -11.22 -52.93 -1.68
C ASP A 189 -11.11 -54.30 -2.35
N LYS A 190 -10.83 -54.30 -3.66
CA LYS A 190 -10.70 -55.53 -4.46
C LYS A 190 -9.55 -56.44 -4.01
N GLN A 191 -8.65 -55.91 -3.18
CA GLN A 191 -7.49 -56.61 -2.64
C GLN A 191 -7.72 -57.04 -1.18
N GLY A 192 -8.93 -56.85 -0.64
CA GLY A 192 -9.27 -57.21 0.74
C GLY A 192 -8.82 -56.20 1.79
N ASN A 193 -8.38 -54.99 1.41
CA ASN A 193 -7.93 -53.98 2.35
C ASN A 193 -9.07 -53.02 2.74
N PRO A 194 -9.14 -52.55 4.00
CA PRO A 194 -10.09 -51.52 4.40
C PRO A 194 -10.03 -50.27 3.53
N ILE A 195 -11.17 -49.86 2.99
CA ILE A 195 -11.28 -48.62 2.22
C ILE A 195 -11.27 -47.45 3.22
N PRO A 196 -10.30 -46.52 3.15
CA PRO A 196 -10.27 -45.40 4.10
C PRO A 196 -11.38 -44.36 3.79
N ASP A 197 -11.92 -43.78 4.86
CA ASP A 197 -12.70 -42.56 4.87
C ASP A 197 -11.90 -41.42 5.53
N GLY A 198 -11.83 -40.29 4.86
CA GLY A 198 -11.00 -39.15 5.27
C GLY A 198 -9.60 -39.08 4.63
N ALA A 199 -8.68 -38.39 5.29
CA ALA A 199 -7.32 -38.15 4.77
C ALA A 199 -6.33 -37.81 5.89
N ALA A 200 -5.14 -38.41 5.86
CA ALA A 200 -4.07 -38.17 6.86
C ALA A 200 -3.48 -36.75 6.83
N ARG A 201 -3.71 -35.98 5.76
CA ARG A 201 -3.07 -34.68 5.52
C ARG A 201 -4.09 -33.57 5.46
N ASN A 202 -3.69 -32.41 5.98
CA ASN A 202 -4.40 -31.14 5.80
C ASN A 202 -4.68 -30.88 4.31
N LYS A 203 -5.87 -30.35 4.04
CA LYS A 203 -6.26 -29.80 2.74
C LYS A 203 -6.10 -28.28 2.76
N GLN A 204 -6.19 -27.64 1.60
CA GLN A 204 -5.94 -26.21 1.50
C GLN A 204 -6.92 -25.41 2.38
N GLY A 205 -6.39 -24.58 3.28
CA GLY A 205 -7.17 -23.76 4.22
C GLY A 205 -7.58 -24.46 5.52
N GLU A 206 -7.41 -25.78 5.62
CA GLU A 206 -7.73 -26.58 6.81
C GLU A 206 -6.45 -26.91 7.60
N TYR A 207 -6.36 -26.48 8.85
CA TYR A 207 -5.21 -26.76 9.73
C TYR A 207 -5.55 -27.74 10.88
N THR A 208 -6.74 -28.34 10.87
CA THR A 208 -7.25 -29.21 11.94
C THR A 208 -6.40 -30.45 12.23
N LYS A 209 -5.58 -30.89 11.27
CA LYS A 209 -4.65 -32.04 11.39
C LYS A 209 -3.19 -31.58 11.47
N ALA A 210 -2.94 -30.33 11.84
CA ALA A 210 -1.59 -29.83 12.04
C ALA A 210 -0.92 -30.57 13.22
N LEU A 211 0.27 -31.12 12.99
CA LEU A 211 1.04 -31.83 14.01
C LEU A 211 2.23 -30.98 14.45
N SER A 212 2.49 -30.94 15.75
CA SER A 212 3.67 -30.28 16.29
C SER A 212 4.92 -31.12 16.01
N ARG A 213 6.05 -30.44 15.83
CA ARG A 213 7.33 -31.13 15.67
C ARG A 213 7.70 -31.91 16.93
N GLU A 214 7.32 -31.40 18.11
CA GLU A 214 7.54 -32.07 19.39
C GLU A 214 6.79 -33.39 19.49
N LEU A 215 5.53 -33.43 19.06
CA LEU A 215 4.74 -34.67 19.05
C LEU A 215 5.37 -35.73 18.14
N LEU A 216 5.83 -35.31 16.95
CA LEU A 216 6.49 -36.21 16.00
C LEU A 216 7.91 -36.62 16.45
N ALA A 217 8.60 -35.79 17.22
CA ALA A 217 9.88 -36.13 17.83
C ALA A 217 9.71 -37.20 18.92
N LYS A 218 8.70 -37.07 19.78
CA LYS A 218 8.34 -38.09 20.77
C LYS A 218 8.00 -39.42 20.10
N GLU A 219 7.23 -39.38 19.02
CA GLU A 219 6.95 -40.57 18.22
C GLU A 219 8.23 -41.18 17.62
N LEU A 220 9.13 -40.38 17.07
CA LEU A 220 10.38 -40.89 16.50
C LEU A 220 11.26 -41.55 17.56
N ALA A 221 11.40 -40.94 18.74
CA ALA A 221 12.11 -41.53 19.88
C ALA A 221 11.48 -42.86 20.32
N LEU A 222 10.15 -42.90 20.45
CA LEU A 222 9.42 -44.11 20.82
C LEU A 222 9.63 -45.23 19.80
N LEU A 223 9.62 -44.90 18.50
CA LEU A 223 9.91 -45.87 17.44
C LEU A 223 11.35 -46.40 17.51
N PHE A 224 12.35 -45.55 17.77
CA PHE A 224 13.73 -46.01 17.99
C PHE A 224 13.83 -46.96 19.19
N ALA A 225 13.17 -46.63 20.30
CA ALA A 225 13.13 -47.47 21.50
C ALA A 225 12.47 -48.84 21.22
N LYS A 226 11.28 -48.86 20.62
CA LYS A 226 10.56 -50.11 20.29
C LYS A 226 11.29 -50.96 19.26
N GLN A 227 11.83 -50.35 18.21
CA GLN A 227 12.62 -51.11 17.23
C GLN A 227 13.88 -51.71 17.85
N ARG A 228 14.50 -51.04 18.85
CA ARG A 228 15.61 -51.59 19.62
C ARG A 228 15.19 -52.78 20.47
N GLU A 229 14.06 -52.68 21.17
CA GLU A 229 13.46 -53.79 21.93
C GLU A 229 13.18 -55.01 21.03
N PHE A 230 12.73 -54.79 19.80
CA PHE A 230 12.48 -55.86 18.81
C PHE A 230 13.74 -56.35 18.06
N GLY A 231 14.94 -55.95 18.48
CA GLY A 231 16.21 -56.44 17.92
C GLY A 231 16.55 -55.88 16.53
N ASN A 232 16.10 -54.67 16.18
CA ASN A 232 16.50 -54.01 14.94
C ASN A 232 17.93 -53.45 15.03
N PRO A 233 18.89 -53.90 14.19
CA PRO A 233 20.30 -53.50 14.29
C PRO A 233 20.55 -52.02 13.95
N HIS A 234 19.62 -51.35 13.27
CA HIS A 234 19.75 -49.95 12.83
C HIS A 234 19.04 -48.97 13.78
N THR A 235 19.29 -49.13 15.08
CA THR A 235 18.70 -48.33 16.17
C THR A 235 19.73 -47.78 17.15
N SER A 236 20.99 -47.65 16.70
CA SER A 236 22.10 -47.16 17.51
C SER A 236 21.85 -45.73 18.01
N SER A 237 22.31 -45.42 19.23
CA SER A 237 22.19 -44.07 19.81
C SER A 237 22.85 -43.01 18.93
N LYS A 238 23.94 -43.37 18.23
CA LYS A 238 24.62 -42.48 17.27
C LYS A 238 23.71 -42.10 16.10
N LEU A 239 23.01 -43.07 15.51
CA LEU A 239 22.06 -42.83 14.42
C LEU A 239 20.86 -42.01 14.90
N GLU A 240 20.31 -42.36 16.07
CA GLU A 240 19.21 -41.65 16.71
C GLU A 240 19.57 -40.17 16.96
N SER A 241 20.71 -39.88 17.60
CA SER A 241 21.20 -38.52 17.82
C SER A 241 21.45 -37.74 16.53
N ALA A 242 21.99 -38.38 15.49
CA ALA A 242 22.24 -37.72 14.20
C ALA A 242 20.92 -37.30 13.50
N ILE A 243 19.84 -38.06 13.72
CA ILE A 243 18.53 -37.80 13.12
C ILE A 243 17.69 -36.87 14.01
N LEU A 244 17.44 -37.28 15.26
CA LEU A 244 16.52 -36.66 16.19
C LEU A 244 17.17 -35.59 17.09
N GLY A 245 18.49 -35.62 17.27
CA GLY A 245 19.22 -34.72 18.16
C GLY A 245 19.28 -35.23 19.61
N ASN A 246 19.92 -34.44 20.49
CA ASN A 246 20.20 -34.81 21.88
C ASN A 246 19.18 -34.20 22.88
N GLY A 247 17.94 -33.96 22.46
CA GLY A 247 16.90 -33.37 23.30
C GLY A 247 16.88 -31.83 23.36
N ASP A 248 17.85 -31.15 22.74
CA ASP A 248 17.97 -29.68 22.68
C ASP A 248 16.94 -28.99 21.75
N LYS A 249 16.14 -29.78 21.01
CA LYS A 249 15.19 -29.33 19.97
C LYS A 249 15.83 -28.48 18.86
N LYS A 250 17.14 -28.63 18.62
CA LYS A 250 17.91 -27.85 17.62
C LYS A 250 18.83 -28.73 16.79
N SER A 251 19.55 -29.63 17.43
CA SER A 251 20.44 -30.61 16.81
C SER A 251 19.69 -31.71 16.05
N GLY A 252 20.43 -32.47 15.24
CA GLY A 252 19.87 -33.51 14.39
C GLY A 252 19.16 -32.98 13.15
N LEU A 253 19.10 -33.83 12.11
CA LEU A 253 18.47 -33.46 10.83
C LEU A 253 16.99 -33.09 11.01
N PHE A 254 16.30 -33.67 11.99
CA PHE A 254 14.89 -33.44 12.27
C PHE A 254 14.63 -31.99 12.70
N TRP A 255 15.39 -31.44 13.65
CA TRP A 255 15.16 -30.09 14.19
C TRP A 255 15.77 -28.97 13.35
N GLN A 256 16.89 -29.23 12.66
CA GLN A 256 17.67 -28.20 11.99
C GLN A 256 16.83 -27.23 11.14
N GLN A 257 16.85 -25.95 11.50
CA GLN A 257 16.25 -24.84 10.76
C GLN A 257 17.08 -23.58 10.99
N LYS A 258 17.17 -22.71 9.98
CA LYS A 258 17.82 -21.40 10.17
C LYS A 258 16.86 -20.48 10.95
N PRO A 259 17.36 -19.64 11.88
CA PRO A 259 16.54 -18.63 12.52
C PRO A 259 15.93 -17.68 11.49
N ALA A 260 14.77 -17.11 11.80
CA ALA A 260 14.06 -16.21 10.90
C ALA A 260 14.82 -14.87 10.71
N LEU A 261 15.48 -14.41 11.76
CA LEU A 261 16.31 -13.22 11.84
C LEU A 261 17.38 -13.44 12.91
N ALA A 262 18.65 -13.26 12.56
CA ALA A 262 19.74 -13.17 13.54
C ALA A 262 19.98 -11.69 13.84
N GLY A 263 20.33 -11.33 15.08
CA GLY A 263 20.46 -9.93 15.50
C GLY A 263 21.32 -9.06 14.57
N ALA A 264 22.44 -9.61 14.06
CA ALA A 264 23.34 -8.92 13.13
C ALA A 264 22.67 -8.53 11.80
N ASP A 265 21.73 -9.33 11.30
CA ASP A 265 20.99 -9.00 10.08
C ASP A 265 19.91 -7.95 10.32
N LEU A 266 19.34 -7.86 11.54
CA LEU A 266 18.42 -6.77 11.90
C LEU A 266 19.17 -5.44 11.97
N LEU A 267 20.36 -5.42 12.59
CA LEU A 267 21.15 -4.20 12.74
C LEU A 267 21.52 -3.57 11.39
N LYS A 268 21.82 -4.39 10.37
CA LYS A 268 22.03 -3.92 8.99
C LYS A 268 20.80 -3.25 8.37
N MET A 269 19.60 -3.54 8.87
CA MET A 269 18.35 -2.97 8.40
C MET A 269 17.87 -1.78 9.24
N LEU A 270 18.45 -1.59 10.43
CA LEU A 270 18.05 -0.56 11.37
C LEU A 270 18.61 0.80 10.91
N GLY A 271 17.74 1.80 10.81
CA GLY A 271 18.15 3.16 10.47
C GLY A 271 18.89 3.85 11.62
N THR A 272 19.59 4.93 11.28
CA THR A 272 20.31 5.78 12.24
C THR A 272 19.44 6.95 12.72
N CYS A 273 19.86 7.58 13.81
CA CYS A 273 19.17 8.70 14.42
C CYS A 273 19.09 9.90 13.47
N THR A 274 18.01 10.68 13.59
CA THR A 274 17.85 11.94 12.87
C THR A 274 19.00 12.91 13.14
N PHE A 275 19.40 13.09 14.40
CA PHE A 275 20.42 14.04 14.82
C PHE A 275 21.82 13.42 14.88
N GLU A 276 21.95 12.19 15.40
CA GLU A 276 23.22 11.53 15.62
C GLU A 276 23.44 10.39 14.61
N LYS A 277 24.00 10.68 13.43
CA LYS A 277 24.08 9.71 12.33
C LYS A 277 24.92 8.45 12.63
N GLY A 278 25.84 8.51 13.59
CA GLY A 278 26.60 7.34 14.08
C GLY A 278 25.82 6.42 15.02
N GLU A 279 24.65 6.84 15.50
CA GLU A 279 23.86 6.11 16.48
C GLU A 279 22.64 5.45 15.85
N TYR A 280 22.33 4.23 16.29
CA TYR A 280 21.11 3.54 15.88
C TYR A 280 19.86 4.17 16.50
N ARG A 281 18.75 4.08 15.77
CA ARG A 281 17.42 4.43 16.30
C ARG A 281 17.07 3.62 17.56
N ALA A 282 16.51 4.28 18.56
CA ALA A 282 16.08 3.66 19.81
C ALA A 282 14.89 2.71 19.58
N PRO A 283 14.77 1.58 20.30
CA PRO A 283 13.54 0.83 20.36
C PRO A 283 12.39 1.69 20.88
N LYS A 284 11.21 1.64 20.26
CA LYS A 284 10.01 2.33 20.80
C LYS A 284 9.56 1.78 22.15
N ALA A 285 9.94 0.55 22.45
CA ALA A 285 9.65 -0.13 23.70
C ALA A 285 10.59 0.28 24.84
N SER A 286 11.58 1.14 24.58
CA SER A 286 12.47 1.66 25.63
C SER A 286 11.69 2.63 26.51
N PHE A 287 11.99 2.68 27.81
CA PHE A 287 11.36 3.61 28.73
C PHE A 287 11.55 5.05 28.25
N THR A 288 12.77 5.42 27.86
CA THR A 288 13.08 6.78 27.40
C THR A 288 12.25 7.18 26.18
N ALA A 289 11.98 6.24 25.26
CA ALA A 289 11.16 6.50 24.07
C ALA A 289 9.66 6.61 24.39
N GLU A 290 9.13 5.75 25.26
CA GLU A 290 7.74 5.86 25.75
C GLU A 290 7.53 7.14 26.57
N ARG A 291 8.53 7.52 27.37
CA ARG A 291 8.56 8.77 28.15
C ARG A 291 8.51 9.99 27.24
N HIS A 292 9.32 10.03 26.19
CA HIS A 292 9.27 11.07 25.17
C HIS A 292 7.88 11.20 24.52
N VAL A 293 7.24 10.07 24.16
CA VAL A 293 5.89 10.07 23.59
C VAL A 293 4.87 10.63 24.58
N TRP A 294 4.96 10.24 25.86
CA TRP A 294 4.08 10.75 26.90
C TRP A 294 4.26 12.25 27.11
N LEU A 295 5.48 12.72 27.30
CA LEU A 295 5.81 14.14 27.48
C LEU A 295 5.37 14.98 26.29
N THR A 296 5.53 14.47 25.07
CA THR A 296 5.04 15.15 23.86
C THR A 296 3.52 15.32 23.91
N ARG A 297 2.76 14.31 24.35
CA ARG A 297 1.30 14.42 24.48
C ARG A 297 0.89 15.34 25.61
N MET A 298 1.57 15.26 26.76
CA MET A 298 1.29 16.07 27.94
C MET A 298 1.59 17.55 27.72
N ASN A 299 2.78 17.91 27.21
CA ASN A 299 3.19 19.31 27.02
C ASN A 299 2.40 19.99 25.88
N ASN A 300 1.93 19.22 24.90
CA ASN A 300 1.06 19.73 23.82
C ASN A 300 -0.43 19.65 24.16
N LEU A 301 -0.81 19.06 25.31
CA LEU A 301 -2.21 18.99 25.71
C LEU A 301 -2.73 20.40 25.96
N ARG A 302 -3.95 20.66 25.49
CA ARG A 302 -4.64 21.92 25.71
C ARG A 302 -6.02 21.62 26.29
N ILE A 303 -6.40 22.42 27.26
CA ILE A 303 -7.74 22.40 27.86
C ILE A 303 -8.40 23.74 27.65
N VAL A 304 -9.73 23.71 27.54
CA VAL A 304 -10.58 24.89 27.48
C VAL A 304 -11.27 25.01 28.83
N THR A 305 -11.05 26.12 29.53
CA THR A 305 -11.74 26.50 30.76
C THR A 305 -12.38 27.86 30.50
N ASP A 306 -13.69 27.99 30.70
CA ASP A 306 -14.45 29.23 30.46
C ASP A 306 -14.22 29.85 29.06
N GLY A 307 -14.06 28.99 28.05
CA GLY A 307 -13.81 29.41 26.67
C GLY A 307 -12.37 29.83 26.37
N ILE A 308 -11.48 29.89 27.36
CA ILE A 308 -10.06 30.20 27.21
C ILE A 308 -9.28 28.89 27.03
N THR A 309 -8.50 28.83 25.95
CA THR A 309 -7.60 27.70 25.70
C THR A 309 -6.28 27.92 26.42
N ARG A 310 -5.89 26.99 27.30
CA ARG A 310 -4.59 27.03 27.99
C ARG A 310 -3.87 25.68 27.99
N GLN A 311 -2.59 25.73 28.34
CA GLN A 311 -1.77 24.55 28.61
C GLN A 311 -2.02 24.05 30.03
N LEU A 312 -1.54 22.85 30.34
CA LEU A 312 -1.48 22.39 31.73
C LEU A 312 -0.47 23.23 32.53
N THR A 313 -0.82 23.58 33.77
CA THR A 313 0.09 24.24 34.71
C THR A 313 1.15 23.26 35.22
N ASP A 314 2.23 23.75 35.83
CA ASP A 314 3.29 22.88 36.34
C ASP A 314 2.81 21.94 37.45
N GLN A 315 1.83 22.36 38.26
CA GLN A 315 1.18 21.52 39.26
C GLN A 315 0.36 20.41 38.60
N GLU A 316 -0.46 20.75 37.59
CA GLU A 316 -1.26 19.78 36.82
C GLU A 316 -0.35 18.77 36.09
N ARG A 317 0.77 19.24 35.52
CA ARG A 317 1.79 18.41 34.86
C ARG A 317 2.46 17.46 35.84
N SER A 318 2.83 17.94 37.02
CA SER A 318 3.47 17.12 38.07
C SER A 318 2.55 15.98 38.52
N LEU A 319 1.24 16.24 38.63
CA LEU A 319 0.25 15.21 38.92
C LEU A 319 0.06 14.23 37.76
N ALA A 320 0.00 14.74 36.53
CA ALA A 320 -0.24 13.94 35.33
C ALA A 320 0.92 12.99 35.00
N LEU A 321 2.16 13.46 35.19
CA LEU A 321 3.38 12.79 34.76
C LEU A 321 3.49 11.30 35.17
N PRO A 322 3.23 10.90 36.44
CA PRO A 322 3.31 9.50 36.85
C PRO A 322 2.07 8.65 36.49
N LEU A 323 0.94 9.24 36.08
CA LEU A 323 -0.34 8.52 35.93
C LEU A 323 -0.27 7.31 34.98
N PRO A 324 0.31 7.40 33.76
CA PRO A 324 0.39 6.25 32.87
C PRO A 324 1.08 5.03 33.50
N TYR A 325 2.08 5.27 34.36
CA TYR A 325 2.95 4.25 34.92
C TYR A 325 2.35 3.53 36.13
N ARG A 326 1.37 4.17 36.82
CA ARG A 326 0.72 3.62 38.02
C ARG A 326 -0.35 2.59 37.71
N GLN A 327 -0.99 2.66 36.55
CA GLN A 327 -2.09 1.77 36.17
C GLN A 327 -1.67 0.65 35.20
N ALA A 328 -2.50 -0.40 35.13
CA ALA A 328 -2.26 -1.55 34.24
C ALA A 328 -2.73 -1.30 32.79
N GLY A 329 -3.65 -0.35 32.58
CA GLY A 329 -4.26 -0.04 31.28
C GLY A 329 -3.77 1.25 30.65
N ASP A 330 -4.24 1.52 29.43
CA ASP A 330 -4.02 2.76 28.70
C ASP A 330 -4.59 3.97 29.48
N LEU A 331 -3.85 5.09 29.54
CA LEU A 331 -4.36 6.32 30.15
C LEU A 331 -5.39 6.96 29.23
N THR A 332 -6.59 7.19 29.74
CA THR A 332 -7.67 7.90 29.04
C THR A 332 -7.74 9.36 29.47
N TYR A 333 -8.40 10.19 28.65
CA TYR A 333 -8.65 11.58 29.01
C TYR A 333 -9.51 11.69 30.28
N LYS A 334 -10.49 10.79 30.43
CA LYS A 334 -11.36 10.71 31.60
C LYS A 334 -10.59 10.48 32.89
N GLN A 335 -9.60 9.59 32.85
CA GLN A 335 -8.75 9.29 34.01
C GLN A 335 -7.88 10.48 34.41
N LEU A 336 -7.33 11.20 33.43
CA LEU A 336 -6.57 12.43 33.69
C LEU A 336 -7.48 13.52 34.29
N GLY A 337 -8.66 13.74 33.69
CA GLY A 337 -9.63 14.71 34.17
C GLY A 337 -10.06 14.43 35.61
N ALA A 338 -10.41 13.17 35.91
CA ALA A 338 -10.76 12.74 37.27
C ALA A 338 -9.63 12.98 38.27
N ALA A 339 -8.37 12.68 37.91
CA ALA A 339 -7.22 12.91 38.79
C ALA A 339 -7.01 14.40 39.09
N LEU A 340 -7.12 15.26 38.08
CA LEU A 340 -6.97 16.72 38.22
C LEU A 340 -8.09 17.32 39.08
N THR A 341 -9.32 16.84 38.91
CA THR A 341 -10.46 17.26 39.73
C THR A 341 -10.37 16.77 41.17
N GLN A 342 -9.98 15.52 41.39
CA GLN A 342 -9.78 14.98 42.74
C GLN A 342 -8.67 15.71 43.51
N ALA A 343 -7.66 16.20 42.82
CA ALA A 343 -6.58 17.00 43.40
C ALA A 343 -6.97 18.49 43.62
N GLY A 344 -8.19 18.90 43.26
CA GLY A 344 -8.65 20.29 43.39
C GLY A 344 -7.99 21.27 42.41
N LEU A 345 -7.31 20.78 41.37
CA LEU A 345 -6.64 21.62 40.37
C LEU A 345 -7.59 22.11 39.26
N LEU A 346 -8.68 21.37 39.02
CA LEU A 346 -9.72 21.71 38.06
C LEU A 346 -11.11 21.41 38.63
N GLU A 347 -12.05 22.32 38.46
CA GLU A 347 -13.44 22.09 38.89
C GLU A 347 -14.16 21.11 37.96
N ALA A 348 -14.94 20.18 38.52
CA ALA A 348 -15.65 19.17 37.75
C ALA A 348 -16.61 19.83 36.73
N GLY A 349 -16.47 19.49 35.45
CA GLY A 349 -17.35 20.02 34.39
C GLY A 349 -17.00 21.43 33.89
N SER A 350 -16.05 22.13 34.52
CA SER A 350 -15.59 23.47 34.10
C SER A 350 -14.62 23.46 32.91
N PHE A 351 -14.13 22.29 32.50
CA PHE A 351 -13.10 22.17 31.48
C PHE A 351 -13.40 21.10 30.42
N LYS A 352 -12.78 21.26 29.24
CA LYS A 352 -12.83 20.30 28.12
C LYS A 352 -11.45 20.13 27.49
N PHE A 353 -11.11 18.91 27.07
CA PHE A 353 -9.87 18.65 26.33
C PHE A 353 -9.99 19.00 24.85
N ILE A 354 -9.04 19.76 24.31
CA ILE A 354 -9.00 20.06 22.88
C ILE A 354 -8.66 18.80 22.10
N GLY A 355 -9.39 18.57 21.00
CA GLY A 355 -9.23 17.42 20.12
C GLY A 355 -10.19 16.27 20.41
N LEU A 356 -11.01 16.36 21.46
CA LEU A 356 -12.14 15.44 21.69
C LEU A 356 -13.46 16.03 21.20
N ALA A 357 -14.35 15.16 20.73
CA ALA A 357 -15.65 15.54 20.19
C ALA A 357 -16.75 15.37 21.25
N TYR A 358 -16.95 16.38 22.11
CA TYR A 358 -17.97 16.38 23.17
C TYR A 358 -19.40 16.32 22.61
N PRO A 359 -20.31 15.48 23.17
CA PRO A 359 -21.68 15.39 22.69
C PRO A 359 -22.53 16.51 23.28
N THR A 360 -23.53 16.96 22.53
CA THR A 360 -24.49 17.96 23.00
C THR A 360 -25.46 17.38 24.03
N GLU A 361 -26.14 18.24 24.80
CA GLU A 361 -27.16 17.80 25.77
C GLU A 361 -28.29 16.99 25.12
N ALA A 362 -28.70 17.35 23.89
CA ALA A 362 -29.67 16.58 23.11
C ALA A 362 -29.15 15.18 22.72
N GLN A 363 -27.86 15.04 22.42
CA GLN A 363 -27.24 13.73 22.11
C GLN A 363 -27.09 12.85 23.34
N LYS A 364 -26.93 13.45 24.53
CA LYS A 364 -26.93 12.73 25.81
C LYS A 364 -28.33 12.20 26.13
N ALA A 365 -29.38 13.00 25.88
CA ALA A 365 -30.78 12.62 26.10
C ALA A 365 -31.25 11.43 25.24
N GLU A 366 -30.69 11.25 24.03
CA GLU A 366 -30.99 10.11 23.14
C GLU A 366 -30.33 8.77 23.56
N GLY A 367 -29.56 8.74 24.65
CA GLY A 367 -29.02 7.51 25.25
C GLY A 367 -27.94 6.77 24.42
N LYS A 368 -27.47 7.34 23.30
CA LYS A 368 -26.54 6.69 22.35
C LYS A 368 -25.15 7.34 22.27
N ALA A 369 -24.88 8.40 23.04
CA ALA A 369 -23.60 9.10 22.98
C ALA A 369 -22.54 8.42 23.86
N LYS A 370 -21.43 7.96 23.24
CA LYS A 370 -20.26 7.47 23.97
C LYS A 370 -19.49 8.66 24.56
N ASP A 371 -19.15 8.57 25.84
CA ASP A 371 -18.29 9.55 26.53
C ASP A 371 -16.97 9.76 25.77
N PRO A 372 -16.71 10.94 25.19
CA PRO A 372 -15.51 11.18 24.38
C PRO A 372 -14.23 11.13 25.19
N GLU A 373 -14.30 11.38 26.50
CA GLU A 373 -13.13 11.30 27.38
C GLU A 373 -12.72 9.84 27.67
N SER A 374 -13.56 8.87 27.32
CA SER A 374 -13.17 7.45 27.29
C SER A 374 -12.10 7.15 26.23
N ALA A 375 -11.79 8.09 25.33
CA ALA A 375 -10.70 7.97 24.38
C ALA A 375 -9.35 7.82 25.09
N THR A 376 -8.45 7.04 24.48
CA THR A 376 -7.09 6.85 24.99
C THR A 376 -6.24 8.10 24.77
N LEU A 377 -5.76 8.70 25.87
CA LEU A 377 -4.80 9.81 25.87
C LEU A 377 -3.37 9.34 25.59
N VAL A 378 -2.89 8.22 26.13
CA VAL A 378 -1.55 7.69 25.81
C VAL A 378 -1.47 6.17 26.05
N LYS A 379 -0.58 5.52 25.30
CA LYS A 379 -0.25 4.09 25.44
C LYS A 379 1.24 3.95 25.75
N ILE A 380 1.57 3.16 26.77
CA ILE A 380 2.94 2.78 27.13
C ILE A 380 3.06 1.24 27.19
N PRO A 381 2.88 0.58 26.02
CA PRO A 381 2.68 -0.86 25.96
C PRO A 381 3.88 -1.68 26.46
N ALA A 382 5.11 -1.18 26.33
CA ALA A 382 6.28 -1.92 26.80
C ALA A 382 6.37 -1.92 28.32
N TRP A 383 6.14 -0.77 28.97
CA TRP A 383 5.97 -0.69 30.42
C TRP A 383 4.89 -1.66 30.93
N GLN A 384 3.72 -1.64 30.31
CA GLN A 384 2.59 -2.49 30.71
C GLN A 384 2.88 -3.99 30.52
N GLU A 385 3.46 -4.39 29.39
CA GLU A 385 3.78 -5.80 29.12
C GLU A 385 4.90 -6.31 30.04
N LEU A 386 5.91 -5.49 30.33
CA LEU A 386 6.97 -5.83 31.27
C LEU A 386 6.43 -5.95 32.70
N ARG A 387 5.63 -4.97 33.16
CA ARG A 387 4.92 -5.05 34.45
C ARG A 387 4.14 -6.35 34.54
N LYS A 388 3.24 -6.58 33.59
CA LYS A 388 2.37 -7.77 33.55
C LYS A 388 3.17 -9.07 33.55
N THR A 389 4.31 -9.11 32.88
CA THR A 389 5.12 -10.33 32.78
C THR A 389 5.90 -10.62 34.06
N LEU A 390 6.44 -9.58 34.71
CA LEU A 390 7.27 -9.72 35.90
C LEU A 390 6.44 -9.81 37.20
N THR A 391 5.32 -9.10 37.29
CA THR A 391 4.36 -9.19 38.41
C THR A 391 3.31 -10.29 38.21
N ASN A 392 3.54 -11.22 37.29
CA ASN A 392 2.64 -12.36 37.12
C ASN A 392 2.78 -13.27 38.35
N THR A 393 1.68 -13.65 38.96
CA THR A 393 1.64 -14.47 40.19
C THR A 393 2.36 -15.81 40.03
N GLY A 394 2.48 -16.34 38.81
CA GLY A 394 3.25 -17.56 38.53
C GLY A 394 4.76 -17.35 38.31
N VAL A 395 5.25 -16.11 38.32
CA VAL A 395 6.65 -15.74 38.03
C VAL A 395 7.35 -15.18 39.28
N GLY A 396 6.64 -14.39 40.10
CA GLY A 396 7.11 -13.95 41.42
C GLY A 396 8.28 -12.95 41.40
N LEU A 397 8.34 -12.04 40.41
CA LEU A 397 9.41 -11.05 40.25
C LEU A 397 8.93 -9.61 40.56
N ASP A 398 8.04 -9.46 41.54
CA ASP A 398 7.45 -8.18 41.93
C ASP A 398 8.49 -7.20 42.47
N ASP A 399 9.47 -7.67 43.23
CA ASP A 399 10.51 -6.82 43.81
C ASP A 399 11.55 -6.39 42.78
N GLU A 400 11.91 -7.28 41.84
CA GLU A 400 12.73 -6.93 40.68
C GLU A 400 12.02 -5.90 39.78
N TRP A 401 10.70 -6.04 39.59
CA TRP A 401 9.90 -5.03 38.89
C TRP A 401 9.91 -3.70 39.64
N LYS A 402 9.67 -3.69 40.97
CA LYS A 402 9.69 -2.44 41.77
C LYS A 402 11.03 -1.72 41.66
N LYS A 403 12.14 -2.47 41.74
CA LYS A 403 13.49 -1.90 41.56
C LYS A 403 13.67 -1.33 40.15
N LEU A 404 13.43 -2.13 39.11
CA LEU A 404 13.61 -1.72 37.71
C LEU A 404 12.73 -0.50 37.34
N SER A 405 11.47 -0.50 37.78
CA SER A 405 10.52 0.57 37.54
C SER A 405 10.84 1.83 38.36
N GLY A 406 11.29 1.68 39.61
CA GLY A 406 11.77 2.77 40.46
C GLY A 406 12.97 3.48 39.85
N ASP A 407 14.03 2.74 39.49
CA ASP A 407 15.24 3.29 38.88
C ASP A 407 14.90 4.10 37.62
N ALA A 408 14.07 3.54 36.73
CA ALA A 408 13.65 4.23 35.51
C ALA A 408 12.87 5.53 35.77
N LEU A 409 11.95 5.52 36.75
CA LEU A 409 11.17 6.71 37.12
C LEU A 409 12.00 7.77 37.84
N CYS A 410 13.09 7.39 38.50
CA CYS A 410 14.05 8.27 39.16
C CYS A 410 15.16 8.78 38.24
N GLY A 411 15.03 8.59 36.92
CA GLY A 411 15.97 9.11 35.93
C GLY A 411 17.13 8.18 35.58
N GLN A 412 17.07 6.90 35.98
CA GLN A 412 18.06 5.86 35.65
C GLN A 412 17.44 4.73 34.78
N PRO A 413 16.98 5.01 33.54
CA PRO A 413 16.26 4.04 32.71
C PRO A 413 17.16 3.06 31.95
N GLU A 414 18.48 3.07 32.15
CA GLU A 414 19.45 2.39 31.30
C GLU A 414 19.21 0.89 31.18
N ILE A 415 18.93 0.22 32.30
CA ILE A 415 18.70 -1.23 32.31
C ILE A 415 17.40 -1.57 31.58
N PHE A 416 16.33 -0.80 31.80
CA PHE A 416 15.06 -0.97 31.11
C PHE A 416 15.24 -0.79 29.59
N ASP A 417 15.92 0.28 29.17
CA ASP A 417 16.18 0.56 27.77
C ASP A 417 17.05 -0.53 27.12
N LYS A 418 18.03 -1.08 27.86
CA LYS A 418 18.87 -2.20 27.39
C LYS A 418 18.06 -3.49 27.25
N ILE A 419 17.14 -3.79 28.16
CA ILE A 419 16.20 -4.92 28.02
C ILE A 419 15.34 -4.71 26.76
N ALA A 420 14.76 -3.52 26.59
CA ALA A 420 13.97 -3.18 25.42
C ALA A 420 14.78 -3.33 24.11
N TRP A 421 16.05 -2.91 24.12
CA TRP A 421 16.97 -3.11 23.01
C TRP A 421 17.15 -4.59 22.66
N VAL A 422 17.49 -5.41 23.64
CA VAL A 422 17.71 -6.85 23.42
C VAL A 422 16.45 -7.51 22.86
N LEU A 423 15.29 -7.24 23.45
CA LEU A 423 14.01 -7.81 23.01
C LEU A 423 13.51 -7.24 21.67
N SER A 424 14.01 -6.08 21.25
CA SER A 424 13.74 -5.45 19.94
C SER A 424 14.66 -5.92 18.83
N VAL A 425 15.94 -6.19 19.12
CA VAL A 425 16.93 -6.56 18.11
C VAL A 425 17.01 -8.07 17.91
N TYR A 426 17.05 -8.83 19.00
CA TYR A 426 17.24 -10.28 18.95
C TYR A 426 15.89 -11.01 18.99
N LYS A 427 15.77 -12.08 18.21
CA LYS A 427 14.50 -12.82 18.02
C LYS A 427 14.59 -14.29 18.38
N ASP A 428 15.78 -14.88 18.24
CA ASP A 428 16.05 -16.24 18.72
C ASP A 428 16.25 -16.24 20.24
N ASP A 429 15.72 -17.27 20.91
CA ASP A 429 15.75 -17.34 22.37
C ASP A 429 17.19 -17.48 22.91
N ASP A 430 18.11 -18.12 22.19
CA ASP A 430 19.51 -18.26 22.66
C ASP A 430 20.28 -16.95 22.50
N GLU A 431 20.08 -16.24 21.39
CA GLU A 431 20.66 -14.90 21.21
C GLU A 431 20.14 -13.97 22.31
N VAL A 432 18.83 -13.99 22.61
CA VAL A 432 18.26 -13.18 23.68
C VAL A 432 18.84 -13.57 25.04
N ARG A 433 18.98 -14.86 25.37
CA ARG A 433 19.64 -15.30 26.61
C ARG A 433 21.07 -14.78 26.69
N ALA A 434 21.86 -14.95 25.63
CA ALA A 434 23.25 -14.53 25.59
C ALA A 434 23.42 -13.01 25.76
N GLU A 435 22.52 -12.22 25.17
CA GLU A 435 22.57 -10.76 25.25
C GLU A 435 22.00 -10.22 26.57
N LEU A 436 20.96 -10.85 27.14
CA LEU A 436 20.46 -10.50 28.48
C LEU A 436 21.48 -10.85 29.57
N ALA A 437 22.24 -11.93 29.41
CA ALA A 437 23.29 -12.31 30.37
C ALA A 437 24.43 -11.28 30.48
N LYS A 438 24.60 -10.40 29.49
CA LYS A 438 25.57 -9.29 29.53
C LYS A 438 25.06 -8.09 30.35
N LEU A 439 23.79 -8.08 30.73
CA LEU A 439 23.17 -7.00 31.49
C LEU A 439 23.25 -7.30 32.99
N ALA A 440 23.44 -6.27 33.81
CA ALA A 440 23.40 -6.37 35.27
C ALA A 440 21.96 -6.48 35.78
N LEU A 441 21.28 -7.59 35.46
CA LEU A 441 19.89 -7.85 35.85
C LEU A 441 19.82 -8.37 37.29
N PRO A 442 18.86 -7.90 38.11
CA PRO A 442 18.55 -8.57 39.36
C PRO A 442 17.98 -9.96 39.05
N ASN A 443 18.34 -10.99 39.82
CA ASN A 443 17.89 -12.37 39.62
C ASN A 443 17.92 -12.82 38.14
N PRO A 444 19.13 -12.84 37.53
CA PRO A 444 19.28 -12.86 36.07
C PRO A 444 18.64 -14.08 35.40
N GLN A 445 18.65 -15.24 36.07
CA GLN A 445 18.04 -16.47 35.51
C GLN A 445 16.51 -16.36 35.43
N ALA A 446 15.85 -15.98 36.52
CA ALA A 446 14.38 -15.86 36.56
C ALA A 446 13.89 -14.73 35.65
N MET A 447 14.54 -13.57 35.69
CA MET A 447 14.27 -12.46 34.77
C MET A 447 14.40 -12.88 33.31
N THR A 448 15.48 -13.58 32.96
CA THR A 448 15.70 -14.03 31.58
C THR A 448 14.57 -14.96 31.12
N GLU A 449 14.20 -15.96 31.91
CA GLU A 449 13.15 -16.90 31.53
C GLU A 449 11.76 -16.23 31.40
N ALA A 450 11.47 -15.22 32.22
CA ALA A 450 10.26 -14.41 32.10
C ALA A 450 10.26 -13.57 30.81
N LEU A 451 11.37 -12.87 30.52
CA LEU A 451 11.51 -11.97 29.36
C LEU A 451 11.53 -12.70 28.01
N LEU A 452 11.86 -13.99 27.97
CA LEU A 452 11.79 -14.81 26.74
C LEU A 452 10.39 -14.87 26.12
N ASN A 453 9.35 -14.56 26.90
CA ASN A 453 7.95 -14.52 26.44
C ASN A 453 7.56 -13.22 25.72
N ILE A 454 8.45 -12.22 25.67
CA ILE A 454 8.17 -10.89 25.13
C ILE A 454 9.09 -10.56 23.96
N ARG A 455 8.57 -9.99 22.87
CA ARG A 455 9.38 -9.38 21.80
C ARG A 455 8.75 -8.07 21.36
N PHE A 456 9.61 -7.11 21.03
CA PHE A 456 9.21 -5.82 20.47
C PHE A 456 9.75 -5.66 19.05
N ASP A 457 9.17 -4.80 18.22
CA ASP A 457 9.47 -4.78 16.78
C ASP A 457 9.57 -3.37 16.16
N LYS A 458 9.35 -2.31 16.94
CA LYS A 458 9.34 -0.93 16.46
C LYS A 458 10.49 -0.11 17.03
N PHE A 459 10.98 0.81 16.21
CA PHE A 459 12.04 1.76 16.55
C PHE A 459 11.56 3.21 16.38
N HIS A 460 12.07 4.10 17.21
CA HIS A 460 11.88 5.54 17.22
C HIS A 460 12.68 6.20 16.07
N ALA A 461 12.47 7.48 15.81
CA ALA A 461 13.28 8.22 14.82
C ALA A 461 14.64 8.67 15.40
N LEU A 462 14.73 8.75 16.72
CA LEU A 462 15.89 9.22 17.47
C LEU A 462 16.61 8.07 18.17
N SER A 463 17.91 8.20 18.41
CA SER A 463 18.70 7.27 19.24
C SER A 463 18.36 7.44 20.72
N LEU A 464 18.77 6.46 21.54
CA LEU A 464 18.67 6.58 22.99
C LEU A 464 19.53 7.74 23.51
N LYS A 465 20.69 7.97 22.89
CA LYS A 465 21.59 9.09 23.23
C LYS A 465 20.91 10.45 23.04
N ALA A 466 20.34 10.70 21.87
CA ALA A 466 19.61 11.94 21.61
C ALA A 466 18.37 12.08 22.50
N LEU A 467 17.63 10.99 22.72
CA LEU A 467 16.45 11.02 23.60
C LEU A 467 16.81 11.33 25.06
N ARG A 468 17.92 10.79 25.58
CA ARG A 468 18.39 11.08 26.94
C ARG A 468 18.83 12.52 27.12
N ALA A 469 19.31 13.16 26.05
CA ALA A 469 19.58 14.60 26.08
C ALA A 469 18.28 15.43 26.05
N ILE A 470 17.28 15.05 25.25
CA ILE A 470 16.06 15.84 25.02
C ILE A 470 15.01 15.68 26.15
N VAL A 471 14.79 14.45 26.62
CA VAL A 471 13.69 14.12 27.56
C VAL A 471 13.75 14.94 28.86
N PRO A 472 14.90 15.12 29.52
CA PRO A 472 14.98 15.93 30.75
C PRO A 472 14.50 17.37 30.58
N HIS A 473 14.72 17.97 29.40
CA HIS A 473 14.22 19.31 29.10
C HIS A 473 12.70 19.34 28.90
N MET A 474 12.14 18.29 28.29
CA MET A 474 10.68 18.15 28.15
C MET A 474 9.98 17.91 29.50
N GLU A 475 10.63 17.21 30.44
CA GLU A 475 10.10 17.04 31.80
C GLU A 475 9.95 18.38 32.52
N LYS A 476 10.82 19.35 32.24
CA LYS A 476 10.71 20.73 32.73
C LYS A 476 9.56 21.54 32.11
N GLY A 477 8.93 21.05 31.04
CA GLY A 477 7.77 21.69 30.40
C GLY A 477 8.02 22.27 29.04
N LEU A 478 9.26 22.22 28.58
CA LEU A 478 9.61 22.65 27.23
C LEU A 478 8.92 21.76 26.19
N ARG A 479 8.45 22.39 25.11
CA ARG A 479 7.98 21.65 23.94
C ARG A 479 9.17 20.94 23.28
N TYR A 480 8.87 19.99 22.41
CA TYR A 480 9.90 19.21 21.72
C TYR A 480 10.90 20.08 20.94
N ASP A 481 10.41 21.12 20.24
CA ASP A 481 11.24 22.09 19.51
C ASP A 481 12.20 22.83 20.44
N GLU A 482 11.70 23.34 21.57
CA GLU A 482 12.49 24.07 22.58
C GLU A 482 13.49 23.13 23.27
N ALA A 483 13.07 21.92 23.63
CA ALA A 483 13.91 20.91 24.25
C ALA A 483 15.04 20.43 23.31
N CYS A 484 14.77 20.34 21.99
CA CYS A 484 15.82 20.06 21.02
C CYS A 484 16.89 21.15 21.03
N VAL A 485 16.49 22.43 20.99
CA VAL A 485 17.43 23.55 21.00
C VAL A 485 18.30 23.54 22.26
N GLN A 486 17.69 23.33 23.43
CA GLN A 486 18.41 23.22 24.70
C GLN A 486 19.37 22.02 24.75
N ALA A 487 19.01 20.91 24.09
CA ALA A 487 19.86 19.74 23.94
C ALA A 487 20.94 19.88 22.85
N GLY A 488 21.08 21.05 22.21
CA GLY A 488 22.05 21.30 21.14
C GLY A 488 21.64 20.81 19.75
N TYR A 489 20.35 20.52 19.54
CA TYR A 489 19.78 20.05 18.28
C TYR A 489 18.85 21.06 17.61
N HIS A 490 18.78 21.05 16.28
CA HIS A 490 17.80 21.84 15.54
C HIS A 490 16.73 20.94 14.92
N HIS A 491 15.49 21.01 15.43
CA HIS A 491 14.42 20.10 15.06
C HIS A 491 13.96 20.22 13.58
N SER A 492 14.17 21.37 12.94
CA SER A 492 13.70 21.68 11.58
C SER A 492 14.81 21.95 10.55
N GLN A 493 16.04 22.20 10.99
CA GLN A 493 17.17 22.59 10.12
C GLN A 493 18.29 21.58 10.31
N LEU A 494 18.11 20.43 9.67
CA LEU A 494 19.03 19.30 9.80
C LEU A 494 20.33 19.47 8.97
N HIS A 495 20.42 20.52 8.15
CA HIS A 495 21.56 20.79 7.25
C HIS A 495 21.85 22.29 7.16
N LYS A 496 23.12 22.65 6.94
CA LYS A 496 23.54 24.03 6.65
C LYS A 496 23.15 24.42 5.21
N VAL A 497 22.66 25.64 5.03
CA VAL A 497 22.26 26.16 3.71
C VAL A 497 23.52 26.36 2.85
N GLY A 498 23.51 25.85 1.61
CA GLY A 498 24.62 25.98 0.64
C GLY A 498 25.60 24.80 0.59
N GLU A 499 25.55 23.87 1.55
CA GLU A 499 26.40 22.67 1.59
C GLU A 499 25.70 21.51 0.84
N GLY A 500 26.34 20.95 -0.21
CA GLY A 500 25.80 19.81 -0.97
C GLY A 500 24.89 20.14 -2.16
N GLU A 501 24.90 21.39 -2.63
CA GLU A 501 24.17 21.82 -3.83
C GLU A 501 24.85 21.36 -5.12
N HIS A 502 24.06 20.90 -6.10
CA HIS A 502 24.51 20.44 -7.40
C HIS A 502 23.69 21.08 -8.53
N LYS A 503 24.30 21.20 -9.72
CA LYS A 503 23.58 21.66 -10.94
C LYS A 503 22.42 20.73 -11.31
N TYR A 504 22.57 19.43 -11.06
CA TYR A 504 21.55 18.42 -11.32
C TYR A 504 21.20 17.71 -10.03
N LEU A 505 19.92 17.36 -9.84
CA LEU A 505 19.50 16.55 -8.70
C LEU A 505 20.25 15.20 -8.70
N PRO A 506 20.90 14.82 -7.58
CA PRO A 506 21.71 13.60 -7.48
C PRO A 506 20.87 12.33 -7.63
N SER A 507 21.49 11.16 -7.74
CA SER A 507 20.71 9.92 -7.81
C SER A 507 20.11 9.60 -6.45
N LEU A 508 18.91 9.00 -6.41
CA LEU A 508 18.35 8.40 -5.19
C LEU A 508 19.03 7.06 -4.81
N TYR A 509 20.06 6.68 -5.58
CA TYR A 509 20.74 5.39 -5.52
C TYR A 509 22.23 5.56 -5.83
N ASP A 510 23.11 4.95 -5.04
CA ASP A 510 24.56 5.00 -5.23
C ASP A 510 25.08 4.01 -6.27
N GLY A 511 24.27 3.01 -6.61
CA GLY A 511 24.67 2.02 -7.60
C GLY A 511 23.87 0.74 -7.51
N ARG A 512 24.51 -0.36 -7.87
CA ARG A 512 23.98 -1.70 -7.75
C ARG A 512 24.96 -2.61 -7.03
N ASP A 513 24.46 -3.53 -6.22
CA ASP A 513 25.27 -4.58 -5.64
C ASP A 513 25.58 -5.70 -6.65
N ASN A 514 26.38 -6.69 -6.21
CA ASN A 514 26.77 -7.85 -7.01
C ASN A 514 25.58 -8.72 -7.49
N GLU A 515 24.40 -8.55 -6.88
CA GLU A 515 23.16 -9.22 -7.29
C GLU A 515 22.30 -8.35 -8.23
N GLY A 516 22.83 -7.19 -8.66
CA GLY A 516 22.15 -6.21 -9.51
C GLY A 516 21.06 -5.41 -8.78
N ARG A 517 21.00 -5.44 -7.44
CA ARG A 517 20.01 -4.69 -6.64
C ARG A 517 20.47 -3.25 -6.47
N MET A 518 19.56 -2.30 -6.63
CA MET A 518 19.87 -0.89 -6.41
C MET A 518 20.15 -0.63 -4.92
N ILE A 519 21.25 0.07 -4.64
CA ILE A 519 21.65 0.52 -3.31
C ILE A 519 21.14 1.94 -3.14
N PHE A 520 20.46 2.23 -2.03
CA PHE A 520 19.98 3.59 -1.73
C PHE A 520 21.15 4.47 -1.31
N ALA A 521 21.10 5.74 -1.67
CA ALA A 521 22.05 6.74 -1.17
C ALA A 521 22.02 6.79 0.36
N GLU A 522 23.18 6.79 1.00
CA GLU A 522 23.33 6.68 2.47
C GLU A 522 22.77 7.90 3.23
N ASP A 523 22.74 9.08 2.60
CA ASP A 523 22.51 10.35 3.30
C ASP A 523 21.05 10.75 3.53
N ALA A 524 20.08 10.01 2.98
CA ALA A 524 18.66 10.38 3.02
C ALA A 524 17.79 9.31 3.71
N ASP A 525 16.83 9.74 4.54
CA ASP A 525 15.74 8.89 5.07
C ASP A 525 14.77 8.54 3.93
N MET A 526 15.26 7.73 2.99
CA MET A 526 14.65 7.45 1.71
C MET A 526 13.30 6.75 1.89
N PRO A 527 12.22 7.22 1.23
CA PRO A 527 10.95 6.52 1.25
C PRO A 527 11.12 5.09 0.77
N ARG A 528 10.69 4.10 1.57
CA ARG A 528 10.83 2.67 1.21
C ARG A 528 9.69 2.15 0.30
N ASN A 529 8.71 2.99 -0.02
CA ASN A 529 7.62 2.63 -0.93
C ASN A 529 8.12 2.67 -2.39
N PRO A 530 8.14 1.54 -3.12
CA PRO A 530 8.66 1.48 -4.49
C PRO A 530 7.85 2.30 -5.50
N VAL A 531 6.56 2.56 -5.24
CA VAL A 531 5.72 3.43 -6.08
C VAL A 531 6.22 4.87 -5.96
N VAL A 532 6.37 5.36 -4.71
CA VAL A 532 6.90 6.69 -4.41
C VAL A 532 8.28 6.87 -5.03
N LEU A 533 9.21 5.95 -4.78
CA LEU A 533 10.58 6.01 -5.31
C LEU A 533 10.62 6.09 -6.84
N ARG A 534 9.76 5.33 -7.53
CA ARG A 534 9.69 5.37 -8.99
C ARG A 534 9.21 6.74 -9.47
N SER A 535 8.13 7.27 -8.89
CA SER A 535 7.62 8.60 -9.24
C SER A 535 8.65 9.70 -8.98
N LEU A 536 9.29 9.72 -7.81
CA LEU A 536 10.32 10.71 -7.48
C LEU A 536 11.53 10.61 -8.41
N ASN A 537 11.99 9.39 -8.75
CA ASN A 537 13.10 9.24 -9.69
C ASN A 537 12.73 9.63 -11.12
N GLN A 538 11.47 9.52 -11.54
CA GLN A 538 11.02 10.03 -12.83
C GLN A 538 10.91 11.56 -12.80
N ALA A 539 10.37 12.15 -11.73
CA ALA A 539 10.35 13.60 -11.54
C ALA A 539 11.77 14.18 -11.57
N ARG A 540 12.72 13.53 -10.88
CA ARG A 540 14.14 13.86 -10.94
C ARG A 540 14.69 13.86 -12.37
N LYS A 541 14.39 12.82 -13.16
CA LYS A 541 14.85 12.71 -14.55
C LYS A 541 14.27 13.83 -15.42
N VAL A 542 13.00 14.19 -15.20
CA VAL A 542 12.33 15.30 -15.88
C VAL A 542 13.03 16.62 -15.54
N VAL A 543 13.20 16.94 -14.25
CA VAL A 543 13.91 18.15 -13.80
C VAL A 543 15.31 18.23 -14.41
N ASN A 544 16.10 17.15 -14.32
CA ASN A 544 17.45 17.15 -14.88
C ASN A 544 17.45 17.23 -16.42
N ALA A 545 16.40 16.76 -17.10
CA ALA A 545 16.27 16.90 -18.55
C ALA A 545 15.91 18.32 -18.96
N ILE A 546 15.01 18.98 -18.21
CA ILE A 546 14.72 20.41 -18.34
C ILE A 546 16.02 21.21 -18.16
N ILE A 547 16.77 20.95 -17.08
CA ILE A 547 17.99 21.70 -16.79
C ILE A 547 19.07 21.54 -17.87
N ARG A 548 19.20 20.34 -18.44
CA ARG A 548 20.12 20.10 -19.57
C ARG A 548 19.78 20.93 -20.80
N ARG A 549 18.50 21.25 -21.03
CA ARG A 549 18.03 21.97 -22.21
C ARG A 549 17.90 23.48 -21.99
N TYR A 550 17.47 23.90 -20.80
CA TYR A 550 17.07 25.29 -20.52
C TYR A 550 17.92 26.00 -19.45
N GLY A 551 18.84 25.32 -18.75
CA GLY A 551 19.66 25.92 -17.70
C GLY A 551 19.13 25.65 -16.27
N SER A 552 19.61 26.38 -15.26
CA SER A 552 19.07 26.23 -13.90
C SER A 552 17.78 27.06 -13.74
N PRO A 553 16.74 26.53 -13.09
CA PRO A 553 15.49 27.28 -12.87
C PRO A 553 15.65 28.34 -11.78
N SER A 554 14.76 29.33 -11.79
CA SER A 554 14.63 30.31 -10.70
C SER A 554 13.84 29.72 -9.52
N ALA A 555 12.84 28.88 -9.80
CA ALA A 555 12.00 28.21 -8.80
C ALA A 555 11.44 26.86 -9.29
N VAL A 556 11.07 26.00 -8.32
CA VAL A 556 10.40 24.72 -8.59
C VAL A 556 9.12 24.61 -7.77
N HIS A 557 7.98 24.50 -8.45
CA HIS A 557 6.66 24.29 -7.86
C HIS A 557 6.20 22.86 -8.07
N ILE A 558 5.68 22.23 -7.01
CA ILE A 558 5.40 20.80 -6.98
C ILE A 558 3.99 20.55 -6.46
N GLU A 559 3.18 19.83 -7.21
CA GLU A 559 1.99 19.15 -6.72
C GLU A 559 2.23 17.64 -6.77
N MET A 560 1.66 16.92 -5.80
CA MET A 560 1.74 15.46 -5.78
C MET A 560 0.35 14.87 -5.61
N ALA A 561 0.06 13.76 -6.27
CA ALA A 561 -1.21 13.07 -6.11
C ALA A 561 -1.45 12.61 -4.66
N ARG A 562 -2.64 12.87 -4.11
CA ARG A 562 -3.08 12.49 -2.74
C ARG A 562 -2.88 11.01 -2.40
N ASP A 563 -2.92 10.17 -3.43
CA ASP A 563 -2.88 8.71 -3.33
C ASP A 563 -1.48 8.12 -3.45
N LEU A 564 -0.45 8.93 -3.78
CA LEU A 564 0.90 8.45 -4.09
C LEU A 564 1.54 7.62 -2.96
N SER A 565 1.31 8.00 -1.71
CA SER A 565 1.86 7.32 -0.52
C SER A 565 0.90 6.29 0.09
N ARG A 566 -0.36 6.21 -0.38
CA ARG A 566 -1.40 5.42 0.25
C ARG A 566 -1.35 3.94 -0.19
N PRO A 567 -1.59 2.99 0.73
CA PRO A 567 -1.75 1.57 0.38
C PRO A 567 -2.84 1.35 -0.68
N PHE A 568 -2.77 0.24 -1.41
CA PHE A 568 -3.77 -0.12 -2.43
C PHE A 568 -5.19 -0.23 -1.85
N ASP A 569 -5.36 -0.88 -0.69
CA ASP A 569 -6.66 -1.05 -0.05
C ASP A 569 -7.29 0.28 0.35
N GLU A 570 -6.49 1.22 0.87
CA GLU A 570 -6.94 2.58 1.15
C GLU A 570 -7.34 3.32 -0.12
N ARG A 571 -6.57 3.21 -1.20
CA ARG A 571 -6.92 3.80 -2.51
C ARG A 571 -8.23 3.23 -3.05
N ASN A 572 -8.46 1.92 -2.93
CA ASN A 572 -9.72 1.29 -3.34
C ASN A 572 -10.88 1.73 -2.47
N LYS A 573 -10.67 1.88 -1.16
CA LYS A 573 -11.69 2.44 -0.26
C LYS A 573 -12.04 3.88 -0.66
N ILE A 574 -11.03 4.72 -0.91
CA ILE A 574 -11.25 6.10 -1.37
C ILE A 574 -12.00 6.12 -2.70
N LYS A 575 -11.62 5.27 -3.65
CA LYS A 575 -12.32 5.14 -4.92
C LYS A 575 -13.77 4.74 -4.70
N LYS A 576 -14.03 3.73 -3.87
CA LYS A 576 -15.38 3.31 -3.51
C LYS A 576 -16.17 4.44 -2.86
N ASP A 577 -15.59 5.15 -1.90
CA ASP A 577 -16.21 6.31 -1.25
C ASP A 577 -16.51 7.44 -2.26
N GLN A 578 -15.64 7.64 -3.26
CA GLN A 578 -15.83 8.59 -4.37
C GLN A 578 -16.96 8.16 -5.31
N ASP A 579 -17.00 6.87 -5.69
CA ASP A 579 -18.03 6.30 -6.56
C ASP A 579 -19.40 6.37 -5.86
N GLU A 580 -19.47 6.04 -4.56
CA GLU A 580 -20.67 6.20 -3.73
C GLU A 580 -21.10 7.67 -3.58
N TYR A 581 -20.12 8.58 -3.47
CA TYR A 581 -20.39 10.02 -3.45
C TYR A 581 -20.92 10.54 -4.79
N GLN A 582 -20.38 10.05 -5.91
CA GLN A 582 -20.86 10.36 -7.26
C GLN A 582 -22.28 9.84 -7.47
N ALA A 583 -22.56 8.59 -7.07
CA ALA A 583 -23.90 8.00 -7.15
C ALA A 583 -24.93 8.74 -6.27
N ARG A 584 -24.49 9.30 -5.13
CA ARG A 584 -25.34 10.14 -4.29
C ARG A 584 -25.58 11.51 -4.91
N ASN A 585 -24.55 12.17 -5.41
CA ASN A 585 -24.69 13.44 -6.13
C ASN A 585 -25.62 13.28 -7.36
N GLN A 586 -25.56 12.15 -8.06
CA GLN A 586 -26.44 11.86 -9.19
C GLN A 586 -27.90 11.75 -8.75
N ARG A 587 -28.18 10.99 -7.68
CA ARG A 587 -29.52 10.93 -7.06
C ARG A 587 -30.00 12.31 -6.59
N ASP A 588 -29.13 13.09 -5.97
CA ASP A 588 -29.43 14.47 -5.57
C ASP A 588 -29.76 15.35 -6.80
N ARG A 589 -29.10 15.15 -7.95
CA ARG A 589 -29.43 15.86 -9.20
C ARG A 589 -30.78 15.42 -9.78
N GLU A 590 -31.10 14.13 -9.71
CA GLU A 590 -32.40 13.59 -10.13
C GLU A 590 -33.53 14.17 -9.28
N GLN A 591 -33.35 14.22 -7.96
CA GLN A 591 -34.30 14.89 -7.04
C GLN A 591 -34.44 16.38 -7.34
N PHE A 592 -33.37 17.07 -7.70
CA PHE A 592 -33.44 18.47 -8.12
C PHE A 592 -34.29 18.63 -9.39
N ILE A 593 -34.09 17.77 -10.39
CA ILE A 593 -34.86 17.80 -11.64
C ILE A 593 -36.35 17.53 -11.37
N GLU A 594 -36.65 16.57 -10.50
CA GLU A 594 -38.03 16.26 -10.09
C GLU A 594 -38.72 17.44 -9.41
N LEU A 595 -38.01 18.18 -8.56
CA LEU A 595 -38.55 19.31 -7.81
C LEU A 595 -38.67 20.61 -8.62
N PHE A 596 -37.73 20.86 -9.55
CA PHE A 596 -37.61 22.16 -10.23
C PHE A 596 -37.79 22.10 -11.75
N GLY A 597 -37.97 20.91 -12.34
CA GLY A 597 -38.28 20.72 -13.76
C GLY A 597 -37.13 20.95 -14.74
N HIS A 598 -35.91 21.21 -14.26
CA HIS A 598 -34.73 21.45 -15.11
C HIS A 598 -33.43 20.91 -14.47
N PRO A 599 -32.39 20.62 -15.26
CA PRO A 599 -31.10 20.21 -14.71
C PRO A 599 -30.45 21.34 -13.88
N PRO A 600 -29.85 21.03 -12.72
CA PRO A 600 -29.29 22.06 -11.84
C PRO A 600 -28.00 22.67 -12.40
N LYS A 601 -27.89 24.01 -12.38
CA LYS A 601 -26.61 24.72 -12.56
C LYS A 601 -25.75 24.56 -11.31
N GLY A 602 -24.43 24.76 -11.43
CA GLY A 602 -23.47 24.50 -10.35
C GLY A 602 -23.79 25.25 -9.05
N LEU A 603 -24.09 26.54 -9.14
CA LEU A 603 -24.41 27.40 -7.99
C LEU A 603 -25.77 27.05 -7.37
N GLU A 604 -26.81 26.84 -8.20
CA GLU A 604 -28.15 26.43 -7.76
C GLU A 604 -28.09 25.12 -6.97
N PHE A 605 -27.33 24.15 -7.48
CA PHE A 605 -27.14 22.88 -6.80
C PHE A 605 -26.46 23.03 -5.44
N GLU A 606 -25.48 23.94 -5.34
CA GLU A 606 -24.78 24.20 -4.08
C GLU A 606 -25.71 24.90 -3.07
N LYS A 607 -26.49 25.89 -3.50
CA LYS A 607 -27.53 26.54 -2.69
C LYS A 607 -28.55 25.54 -2.17
N TRP A 608 -29.12 24.71 -3.05
CA TRP A 608 -30.11 23.70 -2.66
C TRP A 608 -29.57 22.69 -1.63
N ARG A 609 -28.30 22.28 -1.79
CA ARG A 609 -27.66 21.39 -0.82
C ARG A 609 -27.43 22.04 0.54
N LEU A 610 -26.98 23.29 0.56
CA LEU A 610 -26.79 24.04 1.80
C LEU A 610 -28.13 24.33 2.48
N TYR A 611 -29.18 24.64 1.73
CA TYR A 611 -30.54 24.79 2.24
C TYR A 611 -30.99 23.53 2.98
N ARG A 612 -30.83 22.34 2.38
CA ARG A 612 -31.13 21.05 3.02
C ARG A 612 -30.24 20.77 4.22
N GLU A 613 -28.93 21.05 4.12
CA GLU A 613 -27.98 20.87 5.22
C GLU A 613 -28.32 21.77 6.42
N GLN A 614 -28.92 22.93 6.18
CA GLN A 614 -29.28 23.94 7.18
C GLN A 614 -30.74 23.90 7.64
N ASN A 615 -31.49 22.86 7.26
CA ASN A 615 -32.93 22.74 7.55
C ASN A 615 -33.74 23.98 7.12
N GLY A 616 -33.34 24.61 6.00
CA GLY A 616 -34.02 25.77 5.43
C GLY A 616 -33.82 27.09 6.16
N GLN A 617 -32.91 27.16 7.14
CA GLN A 617 -32.65 28.37 7.92
C GLN A 617 -31.36 29.09 7.47
N CYS A 618 -31.39 30.42 7.56
CA CYS A 618 -30.22 31.27 7.34
C CYS A 618 -29.18 30.99 8.42
N ALA A 619 -27.92 30.76 8.02
CA ALA A 619 -26.91 30.38 9.00
C ALA A 619 -26.65 31.46 10.07
N TYR A 620 -26.74 32.76 9.73
CA TYR A 620 -26.42 33.86 10.66
C TYR A 620 -27.61 34.37 11.45
N SER A 621 -28.76 34.60 10.81
CA SER A 621 -29.94 35.14 11.50
C SER A 621 -30.95 34.09 11.95
N GLN A 622 -30.78 32.83 11.52
CA GLN A 622 -31.70 31.70 11.74
C GLN A 622 -33.14 31.95 11.26
N ARG A 623 -33.36 33.01 10.47
CA ARG A 623 -34.64 33.25 9.77
C ARG A 623 -34.81 32.23 8.64
N PRO A 624 -36.05 31.87 8.25
CA PRO A 624 -36.28 31.05 7.07
C PRO A 624 -35.60 31.66 5.84
N LEU A 625 -34.90 30.83 5.06
CA LEU A 625 -34.33 31.23 3.76
C LEU A 625 -35.41 31.40 2.69
N THR A 626 -36.60 30.85 2.94
CA THR A 626 -37.78 30.89 2.08
C THR A 626 -38.94 31.41 2.90
N ALA A 627 -39.34 32.66 2.67
CA ALA A 627 -40.37 33.32 3.47
C ALA A 627 -41.78 32.78 3.14
N SER A 628 -42.03 32.40 1.87
CA SER A 628 -43.30 31.79 1.46
C SER A 628 -43.35 30.27 1.65
N GLY A 629 -42.25 29.64 2.04
CA GLY A 629 -42.08 28.19 2.02
C GLY A 629 -41.75 27.60 0.64
N ASN A 630 -41.72 28.42 -0.43
CA ASN A 630 -41.27 27.98 -1.75
C ASN A 630 -39.74 27.91 -1.82
N VAL A 631 -39.19 26.69 -1.98
CA VAL A 631 -37.74 26.46 -2.06
C VAL A 631 -37.08 27.20 -3.24
N ALA A 632 -37.81 27.50 -4.30
CA ALA A 632 -37.27 28.23 -5.44
C ALA A 632 -36.80 29.65 -5.08
N GLU A 633 -37.29 30.24 -3.98
CA GLU A 633 -36.88 31.57 -3.52
C GLU A 633 -35.38 31.69 -3.27
N ILE A 634 -34.71 30.61 -2.88
CA ILE A 634 -33.26 30.63 -2.64
C ILE A 634 -32.46 30.90 -3.92
N PHE A 635 -33.07 30.68 -5.09
CA PHE A 635 -32.43 30.92 -6.39
C PHE A 635 -32.66 32.34 -6.91
N LEU A 636 -33.62 33.09 -6.32
CA LEU A 636 -33.88 34.47 -6.73
C LEU A 636 -32.64 35.35 -6.51
N ASP A 637 -32.35 36.21 -7.47
CA ASP A 637 -31.22 37.13 -7.36
C ASP A 637 -31.42 38.07 -6.19
N GLY A 638 -30.39 38.17 -5.35
CA GLY A 638 -30.43 39.01 -4.15
C GLY A 638 -31.19 38.42 -2.95
N SER A 639 -31.78 37.22 -3.02
CA SER A 639 -32.44 36.60 -1.86
C SER A 639 -31.44 35.96 -0.89
N THR A 640 -30.58 35.08 -1.41
CA THR A 640 -29.62 34.30 -0.62
C THR A 640 -28.26 34.20 -1.31
N GLU A 641 -27.21 34.11 -0.50
CA GLU A 641 -25.83 34.00 -0.94
C GLU A 641 -25.12 32.87 -0.19
N ILE A 642 -24.13 32.25 -0.87
CA ILE A 642 -23.24 31.28 -0.24
C ILE A 642 -22.05 32.05 0.31
N ASP A 643 -21.92 32.09 1.63
CA ASP A 643 -20.83 32.78 2.32
C ASP A 643 -19.73 31.81 2.79
N HIS A 644 -18.50 32.31 2.82
CA HIS A 644 -17.38 31.69 3.52
C HIS A 644 -17.35 32.18 4.96
N ALA A 645 -17.71 31.31 5.90
CA ALA A 645 -17.78 31.64 7.31
C ALA A 645 -16.46 32.21 7.82
N LEU A 646 -15.35 31.49 7.62
CA LEU A 646 -14.01 32.09 7.67
C LEU A 646 -13.76 32.77 6.32
N PRO A 647 -13.56 34.10 6.27
CA PRO A 647 -13.38 34.81 5.01
C PRO A 647 -12.30 34.18 4.13
N TYR A 648 -12.53 34.09 2.83
CA TYR A 648 -11.59 33.41 1.93
C TYR A 648 -10.27 34.17 1.87
N SER A 649 -10.29 35.51 1.84
CA SER A 649 -9.10 36.35 1.89
C SER A 649 -8.17 36.06 3.08
N ARG A 650 -8.74 35.68 4.24
CA ARG A 650 -8.02 35.36 5.48
C ARG A 650 -7.73 33.87 5.67
N SER A 651 -8.39 32.97 4.94
CA SER A 651 -8.32 31.52 5.20
C SER A 651 -7.84 30.66 4.01
N PHE A 652 -8.04 31.10 2.77
CA PHE A 652 -7.93 30.29 1.54
C PHE A 652 -8.73 28.96 1.58
N ASP A 653 -9.77 28.87 2.40
CA ASP A 653 -10.59 27.67 2.56
C ASP A 653 -11.90 27.77 1.78
N ASP A 654 -11.89 27.30 0.52
CA ASP A 654 -13.09 27.15 -0.30
C ASP A 654 -13.79 25.78 -0.11
N SER A 655 -13.46 25.07 0.97
CA SER A 655 -14.08 23.76 1.21
C SER A 655 -15.54 23.89 1.65
N LYS A 656 -16.33 22.84 1.40
CA LYS A 656 -17.74 22.75 1.85
C LYS A 656 -17.91 22.91 3.37
N ASN A 657 -16.86 22.67 4.14
CA ASN A 657 -16.88 22.85 5.59
C ASN A 657 -16.79 24.32 6.00
N ASN A 658 -16.45 25.22 5.09
CA ASN A 658 -16.40 26.67 5.33
C ASN A 658 -17.55 27.43 4.67
N LYS A 659 -18.41 26.75 3.91
CA LYS A 659 -19.52 27.38 3.17
C LYS A 659 -20.85 27.25 3.91
N VAL A 660 -21.62 28.32 3.97
CA VAL A 660 -22.98 28.36 4.53
C VAL A 660 -23.90 29.18 3.61
N LEU A 661 -25.19 28.88 3.61
CA LEU A 661 -26.21 29.65 2.90
C LEU A 661 -26.84 30.67 3.83
N VAL A 662 -26.85 31.93 3.42
CA VAL A 662 -27.34 33.04 4.25
C VAL A 662 -28.22 33.97 3.42
N LEU A 663 -29.02 34.79 4.08
CA LEU A 663 -29.70 35.90 3.42
C LEU A 663 -28.64 36.89 2.93
N THR A 664 -28.84 37.45 1.74
CA THR A 664 -27.88 38.38 1.11
C THR A 664 -27.49 39.54 2.02
N ARG A 665 -28.45 40.09 2.77
CA ARG A 665 -28.19 41.15 3.75
C ARG A 665 -27.18 40.73 4.82
N GLU A 666 -27.33 39.53 5.37
CA GLU A 666 -26.45 39.03 6.43
C GLU A 666 -25.02 38.81 5.94
N ASN A 667 -24.86 38.37 4.69
CA ASN A 667 -23.53 38.22 4.09
C ASN A 667 -22.82 39.57 3.93
N ARG A 668 -23.56 40.57 3.41
CA ARG A 668 -23.07 41.93 3.21
C ARG A 668 -22.70 42.60 4.52
N ASP A 669 -23.53 42.44 5.54
CA ASP A 669 -23.29 43.01 6.86
C ASP A 669 -22.08 42.34 7.53
N LYS A 670 -21.84 41.03 7.33
CA LYS A 670 -20.66 40.31 7.84
C LYS A 670 -19.35 40.84 7.25
N GLY A 671 -19.26 40.95 5.92
CA GLY A 671 -18.02 41.34 5.22
C GLY A 671 -16.84 40.39 5.50
N ASN A 672 -15.62 40.95 5.65
CA ASN A 672 -14.37 40.20 5.92
C ASN A 672 -14.19 39.80 7.40
N ARG A 673 -15.29 39.65 8.14
CA ARG A 673 -15.30 39.19 9.54
C ARG A 673 -15.63 37.71 9.63
N THR A 674 -15.18 37.05 10.69
CA THR A 674 -15.64 35.69 11.04
C THR A 674 -17.04 35.75 11.70
N PRO A 675 -17.77 34.63 11.85
CA PRO A 675 -19.07 34.65 12.53
C PRO A 675 -18.92 35.08 14.00
N TYR A 676 -17.79 34.77 14.64
CA TYR A 676 -17.47 35.21 15.99
C TYR A 676 -17.32 36.73 16.08
N GLU A 677 -16.64 37.33 15.11
CA GLU A 677 -16.44 38.79 15.03
C GLU A 677 -17.73 39.54 14.62
N TYR A 678 -18.52 38.98 13.71
CA TYR A 678 -19.74 39.61 13.20
C TYR A 678 -20.89 39.58 14.22
N LEU A 679 -21.08 38.45 14.91
CA LEU A 679 -22.24 38.24 15.79
C LEU A 679 -21.97 38.69 17.23
N GLY A 680 -20.93 39.47 17.51
CA GLY A 680 -20.63 39.94 18.87
C GLY A 680 -20.20 38.81 19.83
N GLY A 681 -19.35 37.91 19.35
CA GLY A 681 -18.87 36.78 20.13
C GLY A 681 -17.89 37.16 21.24
N ALA A 682 -17.23 38.33 21.14
CA ALA A 682 -16.36 38.86 22.18
C ALA A 682 -17.17 39.26 23.43
N GLU A 683 -18.34 39.88 23.24
CA GLU A 683 -19.29 40.20 24.31
C GLU A 683 -20.23 39.03 24.64
N ASN A 684 -20.06 37.88 23.98
CA ASN A 684 -20.94 36.71 24.08
C ASN A 684 -22.43 37.06 23.91
N SER A 685 -22.73 37.87 22.88
CA SER A 685 -24.07 38.39 22.60
C SER A 685 -25.13 37.29 22.44
N GLU A 686 -26.41 37.67 22.59
CA GLU A 686 -27.53 36.75 22.34
C GLU A 686 -27.50 36.16 20.93
N LEU A 687 -27.09 36.94 19.92
CA LEU A 687 -26.97 36.49 18.53
C LEU A 687 -25.90 35.40 18.39
N TRP A 688 -24.74 35.58 19.06
CA TRP A 688 -23.68 34.58 19.06
C TRP A 688 -24.10 33.28 19.75
N GLN A 689 -24.78 33.36 20.90
CA GLN A 689 -25.27 32.17 21.62
C GLN A 689 -26.29 31.36 20.80
N ARG A 690 -27.20 32.06 20.12
CA ARG A 690 -28.16 31.46 19.19
C ARG A 690 -27.46 30.78 18.01
N TYR A 691 -26.45 31.43 17.44
CA TYR A 691 -25.65 30.86 16.36
C TYR A 691 -24.90 29.59 16.79
N VAL A 692 -24.25 29.61 17.97
CA VAL A 692 -23.59 28.43 18.54
C VAL A 692 -24.58 27.27 18.66
N SER A 693 -25.76 27.53 19.23
CA SER A 693 -26.82 26.52 19.39
C SER A 693 -27.30 25.96 18.05
N PHE A 694 -27.48 26.81 17.04
CA PHE A 694 -27.83 26.40 15.68
C PHE A 694 -26.77 25.47 15.06
N VAL A 695 -25.50 25.84 15.16
CA VAL A 695 -24.39 25.05 14.58
C VAL A 695 -24.20 23.71 15.31
N GLU A 696 -24.31 23.71 16.65
CA GLU A 696 -24.11 22.51 17.46
C GLU A 696 -25.29 21.52 17.35
N SER A 697 -26.52 22.02 17.29
CA SER A 697 -27.73 21.19 17.16
C SER A 697 -27.91 20.56 15.78
N ASN A 698 -27.31 21.14 14.73
CA ASN A 698 -27.42 20.63 13.37
C ASN A 698 -26.66 19.30 13.18
N LYS A 699 -27.39 18.18 13.08
CA LYS A 699 -26.84 16.83 12.89
C LYS A 699 -26.14 16.62 11.54
N ALA A 700 -26.47 17.40 10.51
CA ALA A 700 -25.85 17.30 9.18
C ALA A 700 -24.41 17.84 9.17
N TYR A 701 -24.10 18.81 10.02
CA TYR A 701 -22.76 19.35 10.14
C TYR A 701 -21.77 18.33 10.69
N ARG A 702 -20.66 18.15 9.98
CA ARG A 702 -19.52 17.37 10.46
C ARG A 702 -18.69 18.22 11.42
N LEU A 703 -17.91 17.56 12.28
CA LEU A 703 -17.02 18.24 13.23
C LEU A 703 -16.12 19.29 12.53
N ALA A 704 -15.55 18.95 11.38
CA ALA A 704 -14.71 19.85 10.61
C ALA A 704 -15.42 21.15 10.16
N LYS A 705 -16.73 21.11 9.94
CA LYS A 705 -17.56 22.29 9.63
C LYS A 705 -17.83 23.08 10.91
N ARG A 706 -18.30 22.42 11.97
CA ARG A 706 -18.53 23.08 13.28
C ARG A 706 -17.30 23.83 13.79
N THR A 707 -16.12 23.21 13.76
CA THR A 707 -14.88 23.84 14.21
C THR A 707 -14.51 25.11 13.41
N ARG A 708 -14.90 25.21 12.13
CA ARG A 708 -14.69 26.42 11.32
C ARG A 708 -15.71 27.50 11.66
N LEU A 709 -16.99 27.12 11.71
CA LEU A 709 -18.09 28.02 11.99
C LEU A 709 -17.98 28.66 13.39
N LEU A 710 -17.51 27.90 14.38
CA LEU A 710 -17.44 28.32 15.79
C LEU A 710 -16.06 28.83 16.22
N ARG A 711 -15.17 29.12 15.26
CA ARG A 711 -13.80 29.51 15.58
C ARG A 711 -13.77 30.92 16.19
N LYS A 712 -13.18 31.03 17.38
CA LYS A 712 -13.03 32.30 18.13
C LYS A 712 -11.67 32.96 17.94
N ASP A 713 -10.63 32.15 17.69
CA ASP A 713 -9.23 32.54 17.55
C ASP A 713 -8.81 32.59 16.07
N PHE A 714 -9.01 33.74 15.43
CA PHE A 714 -8.65 33.93 14.02
C PHE A 714 -7.92 35.25 13.74
N GLY A 715 -7.00 35.62 14.64
CA GLY A 715 -6.14 36.79 14.49
C GLY A 715 -5.12 36.69 13.35
N ALA A 716 -4.23 37.67 13.24
CA ALA A 716 -3.25 37.77 12.15
C ALA A 716 -2.31 36.55 12.08
N LYS A 717 -1.84 36.06 13.23
CA LYS A 717 -0.96 34.90 13.29
C LYS A 717 -1.69 33.61 12.88
N GLU A 718 -2.85 33.35 13.47
CA GLU A 718 -3.63 32.13 13.25
C GLU A 718 -4.18 32.06 11.81
N SER A 719 -4.58 33.21 11.24
CA SER A 719 -5.00 33.31 9.85
C SER A 719 -3.83 33.09 8.88
N GLY A 720 -2.64 33.64 9.16
CA GLY A 720 -1.41 33.36 8.43
C GLY A 720 -1.06 31.88 8.40
N GLU A 721 -1.04 31.21 9.56
CA GLU A 721 -0.80 29.77 9.67
C GLU A 721 -1.87 28.93 8.93
N PHE A 722 -3.14 29.37 8.97
CA PHE A 722 -4.23 28.69 8.29
C PHE A 722 -4.12 28.80 6.77
N ARG A 723 -3.74 29.99 6.25
CA ARG A 723 -3.44 30.22 4.84
C ARG A 723 -2.31 29.32 4.38
N GLU A 724 -1.18 29.32 5.08
CA GLU A 724 -0.04 28.48 4.71
C GLU A 724 -0.38 26.98 4.70
N ARG A 725 -1.22 26.53 5.64
CA ARG A 725 -1.69 25.13 5.71
C ARG A 725 -2.59 24.73 4.55
N ASN A 726 -3.44 25.65 4.06
CA ASN A 726 -4.35 25.38 2.94
C ASN A 726 -3.64 25.51 1.58
N LEU A 727 -2.62 26.38 1.50
CA LEU A 727 -1.77 26.54 0.33
C LEU A 727 -0.83 25.34 0.12
N ASN A 728 -0.21 24.84 1.19
CA ASN A 728 0.85 23.84 1.09
C ASN A 728 0.40 22.40 1.38
N ASP A 729 0.95 21.42 0.67
CA ASP A 729 0.73 20.00 1.00
C ASP A 729 1.76 19.48 2.03
N THR A 730 1.29 19.12 3.22
CA THR A 730 2.13 18.72 4.36
C THR A 730 2.49 17.24 4.41
N ARG A 731 2.06 16.43 3.42
CA ARG A 731 2.33 14.98 3.41
C ARG A 731 3.84 14.69 3.39
N TYR A 732 4.23 13.61 4.08
CA TYR A 732 5.64 13.23 4.24
C TYR A 732 6.42 13.12 2.92
N VAL A 733 5.81 12.59 1.86
CA VAL A 733 6.47 12.45 0.55
C VAL A 733 6.71 13.82 -0.10
N CYS A 734 5.75 14.74 0.03
CA CYS A 734 5.91 16.11 -0.46
C CYS A 734 7.04 16.83 0.28
N ARG A 735 7.08 16.69 1.61
CA ARG A 735 8.16 17.22 2.45
C ARG A 735 9.52 16.62 2.07
N PHE A 736 9.58 15.31 1.87
CA PHE A 736 10.82 14.65 1.46
C PHE A 736 11.36 15.23 0.14
N PHE A 737 10.53 15.32 -0.90
CA PHE A 737 11.03 15.78 -2.21
C PHE A 737 11.28 17.29 -2.25
N LYS A 738 10.48 18.09 -1.53
CA LYS A 738 10.77 19.52 -1.30
C LYS A 738 12.18 19.68 -0.70
N ASN A 739 12.43 19.01 0.43
CA ASN A 739 13.72 19.07 1.10
C ASN A 739 14.84 18.55 0.18
N TYR A 740 14.59 17.47 -0.57
CA TYR A 740 15.56 16.93 -1.52
C TYR A 740 15.95 17.94 -2.62
N VAL A 741 14.97 18.68 -3.15
CA VAL A 741 15.22 19.75 -4.13
C VAL A 741 15.96 20.92 -3.48
N GLU A 742 15.50 21.39 -2.32
CA GLU A 742 16.10 22.54 -1.63
C GLU A 742 17.54 22.28 -1.15
N GLN A 743 17.86 21.03 -0.80
CA GLN A 743 19.19 20.62 -0.35
C GLN A 743 20.17 20.45 -1.50
N HIS A 744 19.73 19.90 -2.63
CA HIS A 744 20.65 19.43 -3.66
C HIS A 744 20.59 20.18 -4.99
N LEU A 745 19.60 21.04 -5.23
CA LEU A 745 19.48 21.76 -6.50
C LEU A 745 19.99 23.20 -6.38
N LYS A 746 21.02 23.52 -7.16
CA LYS A 746 21.48 24.90 -7.36
C LYS A 746 20.56 25.64 -8.32
N LEU A 747 19.86 26.66 -7.81
CA LEU A 747 19.00 27.57 -8.60
C LEU A 747 19.84 28.64 -9.32
N ALA A 748 19.20 29.37 -10.23
CA ALA A 748 19.82 30.50 -10.94
C ALA A 748 20.28 31.62 -9.98
N GLU A 749 21.35 32.33 -10.35
CA GLU A 749 21.89 33.47 -9.57
C GLU A 749 20.87 34.60 -9.47
N GLY A 750 20.75 35.23 -8.30
CA GLY A 750 19.76 36.29 -8.02
C GLY A 750 18.37 35.81 -7.59
N SER A 751 18.15 34.51 -7.42
CA SER A 751 16.88 33.98 -6.88
C SER A 751 16.78 34.21 -5.36
N GLU A 752 16.11 35.29 -4.95
CA GLU A 752 15.82 35.61 -3.54
C GLU A 752 14.58 34.88 -2.97
N ALA A 753 13.85 34.10 -3.79
CA ALA A 753 12.58 33.48 -3.41
C ALA A 753 12.73 32.09 -2.78
N LYS A 754 11.73 31.70 -1.96
CA LYS A 754 11.53 30.34 -1.42
C LYS A 754 11.79 29.29 -2.52
N ARG A 755 12.89 28.54 -2.36
CA ARG A 755 13.54 27.69 -3.38
C ARG A 755 12.64 26.62 -4.02
N CYS A 756 11.68 26.10 -3.26
CA CYS A 756 10.72 25.10 -3.73
C CYS A 756 9.37 25.26 -3.01
N VAL A 757 8.27 25.31 -3.75
CA VAL A 757 6.90 25.41 -3.18
C VAL A 757 6.14 24.13 -3.47
N VAL A 758 5.44 23.62 -2.46
CA VAL A 758 4.55 22.47 -2.62
C VAL A 758 3.11 22.97 -2.63
N VAL A 759 2.45 22.90 -3.78
CA VAL A 759 1.08 23.40 -3.97
C VAL A 759 0.08 22.32 -3.61
N SER A 760 -0.98 22.67 -2.87
CA SER A 760 -2.07 21.75 -2.56
C SER A 760 -2.92 21.49 -3.81
N GLY A 761 -3.34 20.23 -4.01
CA GLY A 761 -4.25 19.89 -5.13
C GLY A 761 -5.62 20.57 -5.04
N GLN A 762 -6.01 21.07 -3.85
CA GLN A 762 -7.23 21.88 -3.68
C GLN A 762 -7.07 23.26 -4.32
N LEU A 763 -5.94 23.92 -4.08
CA LEU A 763 -5.63 25.21 -4.70
C LEU A 763 -5.50 25.09 -6.21
N THR A 764 -4.80 24.05 -6.68
CA THR A 764 -4.67 23.74 -8.13
C THR A 764 -6.05 23.58 -8.78
N ASN A 765 -6.97 22.84 -8.14
CA ASN A 765 -8.34 22.67 -8.64
C ASN A 765 -9.14 23.98 -8.65
N PHE A 766 -8.97 24.82 -7.63
CA PHE A 766 -9.61 26.13 -7.53
C PHE A 766 -9.18 27.04 -8.68
N LEU A 767 -7.86 27.22 -8.86
CA LEU A 767 -7.29 28.03 -9.93
C LEU A 767 -7.72 27.53 -11.31
N ARG A 768 -7.62 26.22 -11.55
CA ARG A 768 -8.05 25.59 -12.79
C ARG A 768 -9.52 25.91 -13.13
N THR A 769 -10.41 25.83 -12.14
CA THR A 769 -11.84 26.11 -12.33
C THR A 769 -12.09 27.59 -12.65
N ARG A 770 -11.37 28.49 -11.97
CA ARG A 770 -11.53 29.95 -12.15
C ARG A 770 -10.97 30.44 -13.49
N TRP A 771 -9.89 29.86 -13.97
CA TRP A 771 -9.36 30.10 -15.32
C TRP A 771 -10.15 29.39 -16.43
N GLY A 772 -11.27 28.72 -16.11
CA GLY A 772 -12.11 28.06 -17.10
C GLY A 772 -11.47 26.82 -17.75
N LEU A 773 -10.44 26.24 -17.15
CA LEU A 773 -9.72 25.09 -17.69
C LEU A 773 -10.48 23.79 -17.37
N LEU A 774 -11.13 23.22 -18.38
CA LEU A 774 -11.85 21.95 -18.23
C LEU A 774 -10.88 20.76 -18.16
N LYS A 775 -11.01 19.94 -17.12
CA LYS A 775 -10.23 18.71 -16.95
C LYS A 775 -11.09 17.48 -17.19
N VAL A 776 -10.81 16.76 -18.28
CA VAL A 776 -11.45 15.48 -18.58
C VAL A 776 -10.37 14.39 -18.61
N ARG A 777 -10.38 13.52 -17.60
CA ARG A 777 -9.32 12.48 -17.43
C ARG A 777 -9.44 11.33 -18.42
N ALA A 778 -10.64 11.11 -18.96
CA ALA A 778 -10.90 10.03 -19.92
C ALA A 778 -10.30 10.33 -21.30
N ASP A 779 -10.13 11.62 -21.62
CA ASP A 779 -9.78 12.06 -22.96
C ASP A 779 -8.30 11.82 -23.27
N SER A 780 -7.40 12.07 -22.32
CA SER A 780 -5.95 12.01 -22.58
C SER A 780 -5.11 12.13 -21.31
N ASP A 781 -3.92 11.50 -21.29
CA ASP A 781 -2.88 11.71 -20.27
C ASP A 781 -2.32 13.15 -20.27
N ARG A 782 -2.61 13.96 -21.31
CA ARG A 782 -2.18 15.37 -21.44
C ARG A 782 -2.66 16.27 -20.30
N HIS A 783 -3.73 15.89 -19.58
CA HIS A 783 -4.23 16.67 -18.45
C HIS A 783 -3.22 16.85 -17.31
N HIS A 784 -2.19 15.99 -17.22
CA HIS A 784 -1.10 16.17 -16.27
C HIS A 784 -0.24 17.40 -16.58
N ALA A 785 -0.03 17.73 -17.86
CA ALA A 785 0.69 18.95 -18.24
C ALA A 785 -0.15 20.21 -17.97
N LEU A 786 -1.47 20.11 -18.12
CA LEU A 786 -2.42 21.17 -17.71
C LEU A 786 -2.25 21.49 -16.23
N ASP A 787 -2.32 20.48 -15.36
CA ASP A 787 -2.16 20.69 -13.92
C ASP A 787 -0.75 21.21 -13.60
N ALA A 788 0.29 20.73 -14.27
CA ALA A 788 1.66 21.25 -14.10
C ALA A 788 1.80 22.73 -14.49
N ALA A 789 1.11 23.20 -15.53
CA ALA A 789 1.08 24.62 -15.90
C ALA A 789 0.37 25.47 -14.83
N VAL A 790 -0.74 24.98 -14.27
CA VAL A 790 -1.43 25.64 -13.15
C VAL A 790 -0.53 25.72 -11.92
N VAL A 791 0.22 24.65 -11.63
CA VAL A 791 1.17 24.58 -10.52
C VAL A 791 2.34 25.56 -10.73
N ALA A 792 2.89 25.63 -11.94
CA ALA A 792 3.95 26.60 -12.25
C ALA A 792 3.47 28.04 -12.03
N ALA A 793 2.25 28.37 -12.47
CA ALA A 793 1.65 29.70 -12.34
C ALA A 793 1.28 30.10 -10.90
N CYS A 794 1.33 29.16 -9.94
CA CYS A 794 1.01 29.40 -8.53
C CYS A 794 2.20 30.00 -7.76
N SER A 795 2.68 31.17 -8.18
CA SER A 795 3.72 31.92 -7.47
C SER A 795 3.19 32.63 -6.22
N HIS A 796 4.09 33.06 -5.33
CA HIS A 796 3.71 33.86 -4.16
C HIS A 796 3.01 35.17 -4.55
N SER A 797 3.49 35.84 -5.60
CA SER A 797 2.87 37.05 -6.15
C SER A 797 1.47 36.77 -6.70
N MET A 798 1.25 35.65 -7.38
CA MET A 798 -0.07 35.22 -7.84
C MET A 798 -1.03 34.98 -6.66
N VAL A 799 -0.56 34.29 -5.61
CA VAL A 799 -1.34 34.05 -4.38
C VAL A 799 -1.70 35.36 -3.67
N GLN A 800 -0.79 36.33 -3.65
CA GLN A 800 -1.05 37.66 -3.10
C GLN A 800 -2.08 38.43 -3.92
N ARG A 801 -1.98 38.42 -5.27
CA ARG A 801 -3.00 38.99 -6.16
C ARG A 801 -4.39 38.36 -5.95
N LEU A 802 -4.46 37.04 -5.74
CA LEU A 802 -5.70 36.35 -5.40
C LEU A 802 -6.30 36.82 -4.06
N SER A 803 -5.44 36.94 -3.04
CA SER A 803 -5.84 37.40 -1.70
C SER A 803 -6.40 38.81 -1.77
N ASN A 804 -5.72 39.70 -2.50
CA ASN A 804 -6.16 41.07 -2.72
C ASN A 804 -7.49 41.12 -3.50
N TYR A 805 -7.63 40.36 -4.59
CA TYR A 805 -8.88 40.27 -5.36
C TYR A 805 -10.06 39.79 -4.51
N SER A 806 -9.87 38.73 -3.70
CA SER A 806 -10.94 38.23 -2.82
C SER A 806 -11.29 39.26 -1.74
N ARG A 807 -10.29 39.89 -1.15
CA ARG A 807 -10.47 40.95 -0.14
C ARG A 807 -11.27 42.11 -0.74
N THR A 808 -10.90 42.60 -1.92
CA THR A 808 -11.64 43.67 -2.63
C THR A 808 -13.09 43.27 -2.87
N ARG A 809 -13.37 42.06 -3.37
CA ARG A 809 -14.77 41.60 -3.57
C ARG A 809 -15.57 41.44 -2.28
N GLU A 810 -14.94 40.95 -1.22
CA GLU A 810 -15.55 40.84 0.12
C GLU A 810 -15.86 42.25 0.69
N LEU A 811 -15.05 43.26 0.36
CA LEU A 811 -15.21 44.64 0.81
C LEU A 811 -16.19 45.48 -0.03
N GLU A 812 -16.30 45.22 -1.35
CA GLU A 812 -17.27 45.90 -2.24
C GLU A 812 -18.74 45.60 -1.89
N GLN A 813 -19.00 44.53 -1.14
CA GLN A 813 -20.34 44.11 -0.74
C GLN A 813 -20.88 44.86 0.49
N VAL A 814 -20.06 45.68 1.15
CA VAL A 814 -20.39 46.43 2.37
C VAL A 814 -21.00 47.79 1.99
N ARG A 815 -22.13 48.17 2.61
CA ARG A 815 -22.94 49.35 2.22
C ARG A 815 -22.37 50.70 2.67
N ASP A 816 -21.67 50.75 3.80
CA ASP A 816 -21.10 51.96 4.38
C ASP A 816 -19.57 51.82 4.46
N GLY A 817 -18.84 52.87 4.10
CA GLY A 817 -17.37 52.89 4.10
C GLY A 817 -16.82 52.33 5.42
N PHE A 818 -15.84 51.44 5.33
CA PHE A 818 -15.33 50.73 6.49
C PHE A 818 -13.99 51.31 6.96
N VAL A 819 -13.76 51.18 8.27
CA VAL A 819 -12.51 51.50 8.95
C VAL A 819 -11.63 50.25 8.91
N ASP A 820 -10.45 50.36 8.30
CA ASP A 820 -9.45 49.32 8.30
C ASP A 820 -9.04 48.98 9.75
N ILE A 821 -9.19 47.72 10.15
CA ILE A 821 -8.98 47.30 11.54
C ILE A 821 -7.48 47.27 11.91
N GLU A 822 -6.58 47.19 10.90
CA GLU A 822 -5.13 47.26 11.09
C GLU A 822 -4.61 48.70 11.19
N THR A 823 -5.23 49.66 10.49
CA THR A 823 -4.68 51.02 10.30
C THR A 823 -5.58 52.15 10.81
N GLY A 824 -6.86 51.89 11.04
CA GLY A 824 -7.84 52.90 11.46
C GLY A 824 -8.32 53.83 10.35
N GLU A 825 -7.93 53.62 9.08
CA GLU A 825 -8.26 54.50 7.96
C GLU A 825 -9.59 54.14 7.29
N ILE A 826 -10.35 55.16 6.87
CA ILE A 826 -11.56 55.00 6.04
C ILE A 826 -11.11 54.84 4.58
N VAL A 827 -11.27 53.65 4.02
CA VAL A 827 -10.76 53.31 2.68
C VAL A 827 -11.62 53.99 1.59
N ASN A 828 -10.98 54.83 0.77
CA ASN A 828 -11.64 55.62 -0.29
C ASN A 828 -12.10 54.75 -1.48
N PRO A 829 -13.39 54.80 -1.88
CA PRO A 829 -13.95 54.03 -3.01
C PRO A 829 -13.25 54.20 -4.36
N ALA A 830 -12.56 55.33 -4.59
CA ALA A 830 -11.93 55.65 -5.88
C ALA A 830 -10.69 54.78 -6.20
N MET A 831 -9.92 54.34 -5.20
CA MET A 831 -8.81 53.39 -5.40
C MET A 831 -9.31 51.97 -5.71
N HIS A 832 -10.53 51.65 -5.30
CA HIS A 832 -11.16 50.34 -5.43
C HIS A 832 -11.65 50.06 -6.85
N GLN A 833 -11.94 51.12 -7.62
CA GLN A 833 -12.50 51.03 -8.97
C GLN A 833 -11.44 50.66 -10.05
N GLN A 834 -10.14 50.83 -9.77
CA GLN A 834 -9.06 50.46 -10.70
C GLN A 834 -8.75 48.95 -10.77
N LEU A 835 -9.25 48.13 -9.83
CA LEU A 835 -8.98 46.67 -9.74
C LEU A 835 -10.12 45.78 -10.29
N ARG A 836 -11.07 46.37 -11.03
CA ARG A 836 -12.47 45.91 -11.02
C ARG A 836 -12.92 44.76 -11.92
N GLU A 837 -12.23 44.36 -12.99
CA GLU A 837 -12.99 43.65 -14.04
C GLU A 837 -12.75 42.14 -14.22
N HIS A 838 -11.61 41.55 -13.84
CA HIS A 838 -11.33 40.14 -14.15
C HIS A 838 -10.56 39.39 -13.04
N PHE A 839 -10.84 38.08 -12.89
CA PHE A 839 -10.03 37.20 -12.04
C PHE A 839 -8.58 37.22 -12.55
N PRO A 840 -7.55 37.33 -11.69
CA PRO A 840 -6.19 37.54 -12.15
C PRO A 840 -5.69 36.32 -12.96
N ASP A 841 -5.45 36.54 -14.24
CA ASP A 841 -4.75 35.59 -15.10
C ASP A 841 -3.22 35.74 -14.93
N PRO A 842 -2.43 34.68 -15.20
CA PRO A 842 -0.98 34.81 -15.32
C PRO A 842 -0.60 35.89 -16.32
N TRP A 843 -1.28 35.89 -17.48
CA TRP A 843 -1.23 36.91 -18.54
C TRP A 843 -2.53 36.83 -19.39
N PRO A 844 -2.88 37.86 -20.18
CA PRO A 844 -4.21 38.04 -20.80
C PRO A 844 -4.76 36.88 -21.67
N TYR A 845 -3.90 35.98 -22.18
CA TYR A 845 -4.32 34.86 -23.05
C TYR A 845 -3.89 33.48 -22.55
N PHE A 846 -3.55 33.35 -21.26
CA PHE A 846 -3.03 32.12 -20.67
C PHE A 846 -3.89 30.88 -20.97
N ARG A 847 -5.21 31.00 -20.82
CA ARG A 847 -6.14 29.89 -21.09
C ARG A 847 -6.07 29.44 -22.55
N HIS A 848 -6.16 30.38 -23.48
CA HIS A 848 -6.18 30.09 -24.91
C HIS A 848 -4.87 29.42 -25.34
N GLU A 849 -3.74 29.99 -24.92
CA GLU A 849 -2.41 29.44 -25.17
C GLU A 849 -2.29 28.00 -24.66
N LEU A 850 -2.66 27.75 -23.40
CA LEU A 850 -2.56 26.42 -22.80
C LEU A 850 -3.47 25.41 -23.51
N GLU A 851 -4.70 25.80 -23.86
CA GLU A 851 -5.61 24.92 -24.61
C GLU A 851 -5.07 24.59 -26.01
N ALA A 852 -4.52 25.58 -26.74
CA ALA A 852 -3.88 25.36 -28.03
C ALA A 852 -2.70 24.39 -27.93
N ARG A 853 -1.80 24.62 -26.96
CA ARG A 853 -0.62 23.78 -26.68
C ARG A 853 -0.96 22.34 -26.28
N LEU A 854 -2.14 22.11 -25.68
CA LEU A 854 -2.59 20.79 -25.26
C LEU A 854 -3.36 20.02 -26.34
N LYS A 855 -4.11 20.72 -27.21
CA LYS A 855 -5.09 20.09 -28.12
C LYS A 855 -4.66 20.07 -29.59
N ILE A 856 -3.76 20.95 -30.02
CA ILE A 856 -3.35 21.02 -31.43
C ILE A 856 -2.15 20.10 -31.68
N ASP A 857 -2.37 19.09 -32.53
CA ASP A 857 -1.34 18.11 -32.89
C ASP A 857 -0.59 18.44 -34.19
N SER A 858 -1.10 19.37 -35.01
CA SER A 858 -0.38 19.87 -36.19
C SER A 858 0.64 20.93 -35.76
N PRO A 859 1.94 20.75 -36.07
CA PRO A 859 2.95 21.76 -35.80
C PRO A 859 2.66 23.10 -36.48
N GLU A 860 2.13 23.07 -37.70
CA GLU A 860 1.85 24.25 -38.51
C GLU A 860 0.71 25.08 -37.89
N LEU A 861 -0.43 24.43 -37.61
CA LEU A 861 -1.57 25.08 -36.96
C LEU A 861 -1.22 25.59 -35.56
N LEU A 862 -0.41 24.84 -34.81
CA LEU A 862 0.01 25.26 -33.47
C LEU A 862 0.85 26.54 -33.54
N ARG A 863 1.80 26.62 -34.47
CA ARG A 863 2.64 27.81 -34.66
C ARG A 863 1.83 29.00 -35.10
N GLU A 864 0.87 28.80 -36.00
CA GLU A 864 -0.02 29.87 -36.47
C GLU A 864 -0.85 30.44 -35.32
N GLU A 865 -1.53 29.59 -34.54
CA GLU A 865 -2.36 30.03 -33.43
C GLU A 865 -1.55 30.71 -32.32
N VAL A 866 -0.35 30.19 -32.01
CA VAL A 866 0.51 30.78 -30.97
C VAL A 866 1.16 32.09 -31.45
N ALA A 867 1.50 32.22 -32.74
CA ALA A 867 2.02 33.46 -33.30
C ALA A 867 1.04 34.64 -33.16
N ARG A 868 -0.28 34.38 -33.24
CA ARG A 868 -1.33 35.39 -33.05
C ARG A 868 -1.36 36.01 -31.64
N LEU A 869 -0.71 35.39 -30.65
CA LEU A 869 -0.65 35.88 -29.27
C LEU A 869 0.41 36.99 -29.08
N GLY A 870 1.39 37.10 -29.98
CA GLY A 870 2.41 38.16 -29.95
C GLY A 870 3.45 38.07 -28.83
N SER A 871 3.44 37.02 -28.00
CA SER A 871 4.34 36.86 -26.85
C SER A 871 5.60 36.02 -27.12
N TYR A 872 5.72 35.43 -28.32
CA TYR A 872 6.80 34.52 -28.72
C TYR A 872 7.74 35.18 -29.74
N THR A 873 9.03 34.91 -29.60
CA THR A 873 10.04 35.25 -30.61
C THR A 873 9.95 34.33 -31.83
N VAL A 874 10.55 34.75 -32.95
CA VAL A 874 10.61 33.96 -34.20
C VAL A 874 11.30 32.61 -33.96
N GLU A 875 12.37 32.61 -33.17
CA GLU A 875 13.13 31.42 -32.81
C GLU A 875 12.30 30.46 -31.93
N GLU A 876 11.53 30.99 -30.96
CA GLU A 876 10.66 30.19 -30.11
C GLU A 876 9.51 29.55 -30.90
N LEU A 877 8.89 30.29 -31.83
CA LEU A 877 7.86 29.76 -32.73
C LEU A 877 8.41 28.64 -33.63
N ALA A 878 9.62 28.82 -34.18
CA ALA A 878 10.26 27.79 -34.99
C ALA A 878 10.56 26.50 -34.16
N ALA A 879 10.94 26.67 -32.90
CA ALA A 879 11.23 25.57 -31.98
C ALA A 879 9.98 24.90 -31.40
N LEU A 880 8.80 25.53 -31.52
CA LEU A 880 7.53 25.06 -30.95
C LEU A 880 7.11 23.73 -31.58
N LYS A 881 6.72 22.78 -30.70
CA LYS A 881 6.28 21.42 -31.08
C LYS A 881 4.99 21.05 -30.35
N PRO A 882 4.13 20.22 -30.96
CA PRO A 882 3.00 19.62 -30.28
C PRO A 882 3.41 18.76 -29.09
N LEU A 883 2.54 18.67 -28.09
CA LEU A 883 2.79 17.88 -26.89
C LEU A 883 2.77 16.38 -27.22
N PHE A 884 3.93 15.74 -27.14
CA PHE A 884 4.05 14.29 -27.26
C PHE A 884 4.33 13.61 -25.91
N VAL A 885 3.33 12.91 -25.36
CA VAL A 885 3.48 12.16 -24.09
C VAL A 885 4.62 11.13 -24.17
N SER A 886 5.65 11.35 -23.36
CA SER A 886 6.81 10.48 -23.22
C SER A 886 6.49 9.27 -22.35
N ARG A 887 6.76 8.04 -22.82
CA ARG A 887 6.60 6.81 -22.03
C ARG A 887 7.92 6.16 -21.70
N ALA A 888 8.10 5.75 -20.45
CA ALA A 888 9.30 5.04 -20.02
C ALA A 888 9.39 3.65 -20.68
N PRO A 889 10.47 3.36 -21.44
CA PRO A 889 10.63 2.07 -22.12
C PRO A 889 10.83 0.94 -21.10
N GLN A 890 10.30 -0.25 -21.40
CA GLN A 890 10.36 -1.41 -20.50
C GLN A 890 11.34 -2.47 -20.98
N ARG A 891 12.62 -2.10 -21.04
CA ARG A 891 13.70 -2.99 -21.50
C ARG A 891 14.29 -3.81 -20.34
N ARG A 892 13.43 -4.53 -19.63
CA ARG A 892 13.84 -5.37 -18.48
C ARG A 892 14.32 -6.73 -18.98
N ASN A 893 15.44 -7.23 -18.46
CA ASN A 893 15.98 -8.56 -18.81
C ASN A 893 15.50 -9.70 -17.88
N GLY A 894 14.34 -9.54 -17.24
CA GLY A 894 13.83 -10.52 -16.27
C GLY A 894 12.34 -10.39 -16.01
N GLY A 895 11.74 -11.47 -15.53
CA GLY A 895 10.31 -11.61 -15.28
C GLY A 895 9.98 -13.04 -14.87
N ALA A 896 8.69 -13.39 -14.87
CA ALA A 896 8.29 -14.79 -14.67
C ALA A 896 8.51 -15.58 -15.97
N ALA A 897 9.12 -16.76 -15.87
CA ALA A 897 9.39 -17.61 -17.03
C ALA A 897 8.11 -18.25 -17.60
N HIS A 898 7.18 -18.60 -16.71
CA HIS A 898 5.90 -19.24 -17.01
C HIS A 898 4.90 -18.92 -15.91
N LYS A 899 3.62 -19.17 -16.18
CA LYS A 899 2.53 -19.09 -15.18
C LYS A 899 2.68 -20.20 -14.14
N ASP A 900 2.17 -19.98 -12.93
CA ASP A 900 2.33 -20.91 -11.80
C ASP A 900 1.62 -22.26 -11.99
N THR A 901 0.54 -22.30 -12.80
CA THR A 901 -0.23 -23.53 -13.05
C THR A 901 0.50 -24.43 -14.04
N ILE A 902 0.77 -25.67 -13.61
CA ILE A 902 1.28 -26.74 -14.46
C ILE A 902 0.09 -27.63 -14.86
N TYR A 903 -0.15 -27.73 -16.15
CA TYR A 903 -1.17 -28.60 -16.75
C TYR A 903 -0.56 -29.97 -17.00
N GLY A 904 -1.22 -31.04 -16.58
CA GLY A 904 -0.70 -32.40 -16.73
C GLY A 904 -0.77 -32.84 -18.19
N GLN A 905 0.29 -33.45 -18.72
CA GLN A 905 0.32 -33.92 -20.10
C GLN A 905 0.64 -35.43 -20.16
N PRO A 906 -0.35 -36.31 -19.88
CA PRO A 906 -0.19 -37.75 -20.06
C PRO A 906 0.16 -38.11 -21.50
N GLU A 907 0.87 -39.22 -21.72
CA GLU A 907 1.30 -39.68 -23.06
C GLU A 907 0.15 -39.80 -24.08
N LYS A 908 -1.06 -40.19 -23.62
CA LYS A 908 -2.27 -40.23 -24.48
C LYS A 908 -2.67 -38.85 -25.04
N LEU A 909 -2.54 -37.80 -24.23
CA LEU A 909 -2.91 -36.42 -24.61
C LEU A 909 -1.76 -35.72 -25.35
N LYS A 910 -0.52 -36.10 -25.07
CA LYS A 910 0.68 -35.54 -25.67
C LYS A 910 0.68 -35.64 -27.21
N LYS A 911 0.19 -36.76 -27.77
CA LYS A 911 0.08 -36.98 -29.21
C LYS A 911 -0.73 -35.90 -29.93
N ASN A 912 -1.75 -35.37 -29.27
CA ASN A 912 -2.66 -34.37 -29.84
C ASN A 912 -2.31 -32.93 -29.38
N GLY A 913 -1.24 -32.76 -28.60
CA GLY A 913 -0.88 -31.47 -27.99
C GLY A 913 -1.78 -31.07 -26.81
N SER A 914 -2.66 -31.95 -26.36
CA SER A 914 -3.64 -31.68 -25.31
C SER A 914 -3.05 -31.81 -23.92
N VAL A 915 -3.69 -31.13 -22.97
CA VAL A 915 -3.32 -31.15 -21.56
C VAL A 915 -4.54 -31.34 -20.68
N SER A 916 -4.29 -31.69 -19.42
CA SER A 916 -5.29 -31.93 -18.40
C SER A 916 -5.15 -30.96 -17.24
N GLN A 917 -6.28 -30.55 -16.68
CA GLN A 917 -6.35 -29.68 -15.51
C GLN A 917 -7.33 -30.24 -14.49
N LYS A 918 -6.94 -30.33 -13.22
CA LYS A 918 -7.90 -30.58 -12.14
C LYS A 918 -8.56 -29.27 -11.74
N VAL A 919 -9.89 -29.21 -11.84
CA VAL A 919 -10.71 -28.06 -11.49
C VAL A 919 -11.65 -28.41 -10.35
N ALA A 920 -11.88 -27.46 -9.43
CA ALA A 920 -12.80 -27.65 -8.32
C ALA A 920 -14.25 -27.62 -8.81
N LEU A 921 -15.13 -28.42 -8.21
CA LEU A 921 -16.56 -28.40 -8.56
C LEU A 921 -17.16 -27.00 -8.39
N ALA A 922 -16.76 -26.28 -7.34
CA ALA A 922 -17.18 -24.91 -7.07
C ALA A 922 -16.81 -23.88 -8.17
N SER A 923 -15.87 -24.22 -9.06
CA SER A 923 -15.44 -23.36 -10.17
C SER A 923 -16.00 -23.78 -11.53
N LEU A 924 -16.79 -24.86 -11.59
CA LEU A 924 -17.36 -25.35 -12.84
C LEU A 924 -18.55 -24.50 -13.29
N THR A 925 -18.67 -24.39 -14.61
CA THR A 925 -19.85 -23.88 -15.32
C THR A 925 -20.44 -24.96 -16.22
N LEU A 926 -21.65 -24.75 -16.74
CA LEU A 926 -22.29 -25.71 -17.66
C LEU A 926 -21.44 -25.96 -18.92
N LYS A 927 -20.75 -24.94 -19.43
CA LYS A 927 -19.84 -25.05 -20.59
C LYS A 927 -18.61 -25.92 -20.33
N ASP A 928 -18.24 -26.13 -19.07
CA ASP A 928 -17.08 -26.94 -18.72
C ASP A 928 -17.37 -28.44 -18.76
N ILE A 929 -18.65 -28.85 -18.72
CA ILE A 929 -19.05 -30.26 -18.66
C ILE A 929 -18.61 -31.01 -19.91
N ASP A 930 -18.72 -30.38 -21.08
CA ASP A 930 -18.36 -31.01 -22.35
C ASP A 930 -16.83 -31.12 -22.54
N LEU A 931 -16.05 -30.49 -21.66
CA LEU A 931 -14.59 -30.52 -21.66
C LEU A 931 -14.03 -31.47 -20.59
N LEU A 932 -14.88 -32.26 -19.91
CA LEU A 932 -14.43 -33.20 -18.88
C LEU A 932 -13.84 -34.48 -19.48
N ALA A 933 -12.83 -35.02 -18.79
CA ALA A 933 -12.11 -36.22 -19.23
C ALA A 933 -12.96 -37.49 -19.11
N ASP A 934 -12.84 -38.39 -20.09
CA ASP A 934 -13.50 -39.71 -20.11
C ASP A 934 -15.04 -39.64 -19.89
N PRO A 935 -15.80 -38.89 -20.71
CA PRO A 935 -17.24 -38.66 -20.50
C PRO A 935 -18.06 -39.96 -20.44
N HIS A 936 -17.75 -40.94 -21.30
CA HIS A 936 -18.44 -42.24 -21.30
C HIS A 936 -18.20 -43.04 -20.00
N ARG A 937 -16.99 -42.97 -19.43
CA ARG A 937 -16.65 -43.69 -18.20
C ARG A 937 -17.30 -43.08 -16.96
N ASN A 938 -17.54 -41.77 -16.97
CA ASN A 938 -18.04 -41.01 -15.83
C ASN A 938 -19.44 -40.43 -16.06
N ALA A 939 -20.22 -40.97 -17.01
CA ALA A 939 -21.51 -40.44 -17.42
C ALA A 939 -22.46 -40.12 -16.25
N LYS A 940 -22.63 -41.06 -15.30
CA LYS A 940 -23.47 -40.85 -14.11
C LYS A 940 -22.98 -39.74 -13.20
N LEU A 941 -21.65 -39.63 -12.99
CA LEU A 941 -21.07 -38.55 -12.21
C LEU A 941 -21.28 -37.19 -12.88
N TYR A 942 -21.13 -37.13 -14.20
CA TYR A 942 -21.28 -35.87 -14.94
C TYR A 942 -22.74 -35.46 -15.09
N GLY A 943 -23.66 -36.43 -15.19
CA GLY A 943 -25.10 -36.20 -15.05
C GLY A 943 -25.45 -35.57 -13.69
N ALA A 944 -24.98 -36.16 -12.59
CA ALA A 944 -25.21 -35.62 -11.25
C ALA A 944 -24.58 -34.22 -11.03
N ILE A 945 -23.44 -33.93 -11.66
CA ILE A 945 -22.83 -32.58 -11.63
C ILE A 945 -23.68 -31.60 -12.43
N ARG A 946 -24.13 -31.98 -13.64
CA ARG A 946 -24.95 -31.14 -14.52
C ARG A 946 -26.27 -30.77 -13.85
N GLU A 947 -27.00 -31.75 -13.35
CA GLU A 947 -28.27 -31.56 -12.65
C GLU A 947 -28.12 -30.59 -11.46
N ARG A 948 -27.08 -30.79 -10.65
CA ARG A 948 -26.84 -29.91 -9.50
C ARG A 948 -26.44 -28.49 -9.92
N LEU A 949 -25.71 -28.33 -11.02
CA LEU A 949 -25.40 -27.01 -11.58
C LEU A 949 -26.67 -26.32 -12.10
N GLU A 950 -27.52 -27.02 -12.84
CA GLU A 950 -28.78 -26.51 -13.39
C GLU A 950 -29.71 -26.03 -12.27
N ALA A 951 -29.87 -26.84 -11.22
CA ALA A 951 -30.66 -26.48 -10.03
C ALA A 951 -30.18 -25.20 -9.31
N HIS A 952 -28.93 -24.77 -9.54
CA HIS A 952 -28.33 -23.58 -8.92
C HIS A 952 -27.97 -22.50 -9.94
N GLY A 953 -28.63 -22.48 -11.10
CA GLY A 953 -28.46 -21.44 -12.12
C GLY A 953 -27.07 -21.44 -12.78
N GLY A 954 -26.45 -22.61 -12.91
CA GLY A 954 -25.13 -22.81 -13.51
C GLY A 954 -23.95 -22.33 -12.65
N LYS A 955 -24.18 -21.98 -11.38
CA LYS A 955 -23.15 -21.43 -10.47
C LYS A 955 -22.57 -22.53 -9.58
N GLY A 956 -21.35 -22.97 -9.90
CA GLY A 956 -20.67 -24.06 -9.18
C GLY A 956 -20.47 -23.82 -7.69
N ASP A 957 -20.18 -22.59 -7.27
CA ASP A 957 -19.94 -22.22 -5.87
C ASP A 957 -21.18 -22.43 -4.99
N LYS A 958 -22.37 -22.20 -5.56
CA LYS A 958 -23.66 -22.49 -4.92
C LYS A 958 -24.05 -23.96 -5.03
N ALA A 959 -23.76 -24.60 -6.16
CA ALA A 959 -24.09 -26.01 -6.39
C ALA A 959 -23.26 -26.97 -5.51
N PHE A 960 -22.03 -26.60 -5.14
CA PHE A 960 -21.12 -27.47 -4.41
C PHE A 960 -20.51 -26.80 -3.17
N PRO A 961 -21.34 -26.42 -2.17
CA PRO A 961 -20.85 -25.82 -0.93
C PRO A 961 -20.12 -26.87 -0.09
N ALA A 962 -19.19 -26.43 0.77
CA ALA A 962 -18.40 -27.33 1.62
C ALA A 962 -19.26 -28.17 2.59
N THR A 963 -20.43 -27.66 2.96
CA THR A 963 -21.40 -28.30 3.86
C THR A 963 -22.21 -29.41 3.19
N ASN A 964 -22.32 -29.43 1.86
CA ASN A 964 -23.06 -30.45 1.11
C ASN A 964 -22.21 -31.01 -0.04
N PRO A 965 -21.20 -31.85 0.28
CA PRO A 965 -20.28 -32.39 -0.71
C PRO A 965 -20.98 -33.38 -1.66
N LEU A 966 -20.66 -33.32 -2.96
CA LEU A 966 -21.09 -34.33 -3.92
C LEU A 966 -20.32 -35.63 -3.70
N ARG A 967 -21.02 -36.76 -3.61
CA ARG A 967 -20.42 -38.10 -3.63
C ARG A 967 -20.55 -38.73 -5.01
N LYS A 968 -19.56 -39.54 -5.39
CA LYS A 968 -19.59 -40.24 -6.68
C LYS A 968 -20.73 -41.26 -6.69
N PRO A 969 -21.61 -41.26 -7.69
CA PRO A 969 -22.63 -42.29 -7.85
C PRO A 969 -22.02 -43.68 -8.07
N ASP A 970 -22.62 -44.72 -7.51
CA ASP A 970 -22.29 -46.13 -7.80
C ASP A 970 -22.92 -46.63 -9.12
N LYS A 971 -22.91 -47.95 -9.32
CA LYS A 971 -23.45 -48.56 -10.54
C LYS A 971 -24.97 -48.43 -10.61
N GLU A 972 -25.64 -48.30 -9.49
CA GLU A 972 -27.08 -48.16 -9.34
C GLU A 972 -27.50 -46.68 -9.42
N GLY A 973 -26.55 -45.76 -9.18
CA GLY A 973 -26.77 -44.30 -9.24
C GLY A 973 -26.84 -43.65 -7.86
N ASN A 974 -26.69 -44.43 -6.79
CA ASN A 974 -26.76 -43.95 -5.41
C ASN A 974 -25.45 -43.25 -5.01
N PRO A 975 -25.49 -42.21 -4.15
CA PRO A 975 -24.33 -41.41 -3.77
C PRO A 975 -23.42 -42.10 -2.73
N THR A 976 -23.11 -43.38 -2.93
CA THR A 976 -22.38 -44.23 -1.97
C THR A 976 -20.84 -44.17 -2.14
N GLY A 977 -20.37 -43.54 -3.21
CA GLY A 977 -18.94 -43.42 -3.53
C GLY A 977 -18.18 -42.36 -2.74
N PRO A 978 -16.88 -42.17 -3.07
CA PRO A 978 -16.06 -41.14 -2.43
C PRO A 978 -16.56 -39.73 -2.76
N ILE A 979 -16.27 -38.79 -1.86
CA ILE A 979 -16.54 -37.37 -2.10
C ILE A 979 -15.73 -36.86 -3.29
N VAL A 980 -16.42 -36.27 -4.25
CA VAL A 980 -15.82 -35.61 -5.41
C VAL A 980 -15.68 -34.13 -5.10
N ARG A 981 -14.44 -33.64 -5.06
CA ARG A 981 -14.15 -32.21 -4.87
C ARG A 981 -13.62 -31.53 -6.13
N THR A 982 -13.01 -32.33 -7.01
CA THR A 982 -12.39 -31.87 -8.26
C THR A 982 -12.65 -32.88 -9.36
N VAL A 983 -12.79 -32.39 -10.59
CA VAL A 983 -12.84 -33.20 -11.81
C VAL A 983 -11.70 -32.81 -12.75
N THR A 984 -11.38 -33.68 -13.70
CA THR A 984 -10.33 -33.43 -14.69
C THR A 984 -10.97 -32.87 -15.95
N LYS A 985 -10.52 -31.68 -16.37
CA LYS A 985 -10.85 -31.04 -17.64
C LYS A 985 -9.73 -31.28 -18.65
N VAL A 986 -10.07 -31.56 -19.90
CA VAL A 986 -9.15 -31.66 -21.04
C VAL A 986 -9.14 -30.33 -21.78
N ILE A 987 -7.95 -29.88 -22.15
CA ILE A 987 -7.70 -28.68 -22.96
C ILE A 987 -6.96 -29.13 -24.20
N ASP A 988 -7.56 -28.94 -25.36
CA ASP A 988 -7.15 -29.59 -26.60
C ASP A 988 -5.76 -29.15 -27.11
N LYS A 989 -5.45 -27.86 -27.12
CA LYS A 989 -4.10 -27.34 -27.42
C LYS A 989 -3.69 -26.28 -26.41
N LEU A 990 -2.49 -26.40 -25.87
CA LEU A 990 -1.94 -25.42 -24.93
C LEU A 990 -0.49 -25.07 -25.27
N SER A 991 -0.28 -23.85 -25.78
CA SER A 991 1.07 -23.28 -25.91
C SER A 991 1.68 -23.00 -24.53
N GLY A 992 2.94 -23.37 -24.36
CA GLY A 992 3.67 -23.19 -23.12
C GLY A 992 5.02 -23.88 -23.14
N ILE A 993 5.60 -24.03 -21.95
CA ILE A 993 6.88 -24.71 -21.76
C ILE A 993 6.72 -26.02 -21.01
N PRO A 994 7.47 -27.08 -21.38
CA PRO A 994 7.47 -28.34 -20.64
C PRO A 994 8.17 -28.16 -19.29
N VAL A 995 7.46 -28.42 -18.20
CA VAL A 995 7.93 -28.29 -16.81
C VAL A 995 7.37 -29.43 -15.97
N ARG A 996 8.24 -30.19 -15.30
CA ARG A 996 7.88 -31.27 -14.36
C ARG A 996 6.91 -32.32 -14.95
N GLY A 997 7.12 -32.71 -16.21
CA GLY A 997 6.26 -33.70 -16.90
C GLY A 997 4.88 -33.17 -17.31
N GLY A 998 4.66 -31.85 -17.24
CA GLY A 998 3.48 -31.18 -17.77
C GLY A 998 3.87 -29.93 -18.57
N VAL A 999 2.88 -29.09 -18.88
CA VAL A 999 3.07 -27.84 -19.63
C VAL A 999 2.61 -26.66 -18.79
N ALA A 1000 3.38 -25.58 -18.77
CA ALA A 1000 2.99 -24.31 -18.15
C ALA A 1000 2.93 -23.19 -19.19
N LYS A 1001 1.87 -22.37 -19.15
CA LYS A 1001 1.72 -21.23 -20.08
C LYS A 1001 2.88 -20.27 -19.96
N ASN A 1002 3.28 -19.66 -21.07
CA ASN A 1002 4.21 -18.53 -21.07
C ASN A 1002 3.67 -17.38 -20.21
N ASP A 1003 4.58 -16.62 -19.58
CA ASP A 1003 4.21 -15.45 -18.77
C ASP A 1003 4.75 -14.16 -19.39
N SER A 1004 6.01 -13.84 -19.17
CA SER A 1004 6.57 -12.53 -19.55
C SER A 1004 7.31 -12.62 -20.90
N MET A 1005 6.75 -11.99 -21.93
CA MET A 1005 7.45 -11.70 -23.19
C MET A 1005 8.38 -10.51 -22.95
N LEU A 1006 9.68 -10.68 -23.20
CA LEU A 1006 10.69 -9.65 -22.98
C LEU A 1006 10.69 -8.61 -24.12
N ARG A 1007 10.68 -9.13 -25.35
CA ARG A 1007 10.74 -8.35 -26.58
C ARG A 1007 10.30 -9.20 -27.78
N VAL A 1008 10.16 -8.56 -28.93
CA VAL A 1008 10.00 -9.22 -30.22
C VAL A 1008 11.10 -8.75 -31.15
N ASP A 1009 11.80 -9.70 -31.72
CA ASP A 1009 12.89 -9.49 -32.67
C ASP A 1009 12.26 -9.38 -34.08
N VAL A 1010 12.56 -8.30 -34.81
CA VAL A 1010 11.98 -7.99 -36.13
C VAL A 1010 13.02 -8.25 -37.22
N PHE A 1011 12.64 -9.04 -38.21
CA PHE A 1011 13.43 -9.35 -39.40
C PHE A 1011 12.69 -8.94 -40.67
N THR A 1012 13.43 -8.80 -41.77
CA THR A 1012 12.84 -8.63 -43.10
C THR A 1012 13.46 -9.58 -44.13
N LYS A 1013 12.65 -10.02 -45.09
CA LYS A 1013 13.08 -10.80 -46.25
C LYS A 1013 12.12 -10.54 -47.41
N ALA A 1014 12.65 -10.21 -48.58
CA ALA A 1014 11.88 -9.94 -49.79
C ALA A 1014 10.70 -8.96 -49.55
N GLY A 1015 10.95 -7.88 -48.81
CA GLY A 1015 9.93 -6.84 -48.50
C GLY A 1015 8.84 -7.26 -47.51
N LYS A 1016 8.98 -8.40 -46.83
CA LYS A 1016 8.06 -8.87 -45.78
C LYS A 1016 8.72 -8.81 -44.41
N PHE A 1017 7.95 -8.50 -43.37
CA PHE A 1017 8.44 -8.47 -41.98
C PHE A 1017 8.09 -9.76 -41.22
N HIS A 1018 9.03 -10.23 -40.41
CA HIS A 1018 8.95 -11.46 -39.65
C HIS A 1018 9.20 -11.18 -38.17
N LEU A 1019 8.32 -11.69 -37.30
CA LEU A 1019 8.36 -11.41 -35.86
C LEU A 1019 8.75 -12.66 -35.06
N VAL A 1020 9.82 -12.56 -34.28
CA VAL A 1020 10.31 -13.64 -33.42
C VAL A 1020 10.09 -13.25 -31.95
N PRO A 1021 9.11 -13.86 -31.24
CA PRO A 1021 8.80 -13.51 -29.86
C PRO A 1021 9.82 -14.10 -28.88
N VAL A 1022 10.39 -13.25 -28.01
CA VAL A 1022 11.41 -13.64 -27.05
C VAL A 1022 10.87 -13.58 -25.62
N TYR A 1023 10.85 -14.73 -24.94
CA TYR A 1023 10.34 -14.89 -23.58
C TYR A 1023 11.47 -15.02 -22.55
N VAL A 1024 11.14 -14.82 -21.27
CA VAL A 1024 12.11 -14.99 -20.16
C VAL A 1024 12.76 -16.38 -20.14
N HIS A 1025 12.03 -17.44 -20.50
CA HIS A 1025 12.56 -18.80 -20.47
C HIS A 1025 13.62 -19.07 -21.55
N HIS A 1026 13.66 -18.28 -22.62
CA HIS A 1026 14.71 -18.34 -23.65
C HIS A 1026 16.10 -17.97 -23.11
N ARG A 1027 16.18 -17.31 -21.94
CA ARG A 1027 17.47 -17.10 -21.25
C ARG A 1027 18.21 -18.41 -20.94
N VAL A 1028 17.48 -19.52 -20.82
CA VAL A 1028 18.05 -20.85 -20.54
C VAL A 1028 18.18 -21.68 -21.81
N LYS A 1029 17.29 -21.49 -22.79
CA LYS A 1029 17.25 -22.29 -24.02
C LYS A 1029 18.05 -21.71 -25.20
N GLY A 1030 18.47 -20.45 -25.12
CA GLY A 1030 19.07 -19.72 -26.25
C GLY A 1030 18.06 -18.80 -26.95
N LEU A 1031 18.53 -18.02 -27.92
CA LEU A 1031 17.67 -17.14 -28.71
C LEU A 1031 16.73 -17.98 -29.59
N PRO A 1032 15.43 -17.64 -29.65
CA PRO A 1032 14.52 -18.27 -30.61
C PRO A 1032 14.89 -17.90 -32.05
N ASP A 1033 14.62 -18.82 -32.96
CA ASP A 1033 14.97 -18.78 -34.38
C ASP A 1033 13.74 -18.93 -35.29
N ARG A 1034 12.52 -18.89 -34.74
CA ARG A 1034 11.28 -19.08 -35.50
C ARG A 1034 10.35 -17.87 -35.43
N ALA A 1035 9.93 -17.38 -36.59
CA ALA A 1035 9.02 -16.26 -36.72
C ALA A 1035 7.57 -16.70 -36.89
N VAL A 1036 6.66 -15.98 -36.22
CA VAL A 1036 5.24 -16.31 -36.11
C VAL A 1036 4.59 -16.52 -37.48
N VAL A 1037 3.90 -17.64 -37.63
CA VAL A 1037 2.97 -17.91 -38.73
C VAL A 1037 1.57 -18.04 -38.15
N ALA A 1038 0.63 -17.26 -38.70
CA ALA A 1038 -0.73 -17.18 -38.17
C ALA A 1038 -1.41 -18.56 -38.15
N PHE A 1039 -2.03 -18.88 -37.01
CA PHE A 1039 -2.79 -20.11 -36.74
C PHE A 1039 -2.02 -21.42 -36.91
N LYS A 1040 -0.67 -21.35 -36.89
CA LYS A 1040 0.23 -22.51 -36.94
C LYS A 1040 0.93 -22.72 -35.61
N ASP A 1041 1.25 -23.98 -35.33
CA ASP A 1041 2.04 -24.36 -34.18
C ASP A 1041 3.49 -23.89 -34.36
N GLU A 1042 4.23 -23.74 -33.26
CA GLU A 1042 5.56 -23.11 -33.25
C GLU A 1042 6.61 -23.90 -34.07
N ASP A 1043 6.43 -25.21 -34.22
CA ASP A 1043 7.31 -26.04 -35.05
C ASP A 1043 7.11 -25.80 -36.56
N ASP A 1044 5.95 -25.28 -36.95
CA ASP A 1044 5.60 -24.91 -38.34
C ASP A 1044 5.87 -23.43 -38.64
N TRP A 1045 6.44 -22.69 -37.67
CA TRP A 1045 6.81 -21.30 -37.86
C TRP A 1045 8.04 -21.17 -38.77
N THR A 1046 8.13 -20.02 -39.46
CA THR A 1046 9.21 -19.75 -40.41
C THR A 1046 10.56 -19.71 -39.70
N LEU A 1047 11.47 -20.61 -40.09
CA LEU A 1047 12.85 -20.62 -39.59
C LEU A 1047 13.60 -19.38 -40.10
N ILE A 1048 14.27 -18.68 -39.19
CA ILE A 1048 15.10 -17.52 -39.46
C ILE A 1048 16.55 -17.98 -39.59
N ASP A 1049 17.05 -17.94 -40.82
CA ASP A 1049 18.43 -18.22 -41.21
C ASP A 1049 19.15 -16.92 -41.64
N ASP A 1050 20.36 -17.06 -42.18
CA ASP A 1050 21.20 -15.92 -42.61
C ASP A 1050 20.62 -15.15 -43.81
N SER A 1051 19.55 -15.65 -44.45
CA SER A 1051 18.88 -14.95 -45.56
C SER A 1051 17.85 -13.91 -45.10
N PHE A 1052 17.66 -13.76 -43.79
CA PHE A 1052 16.79 -12.75 -43.20
C PHE A 1052 17.61 -11.59 -42.64
N ASP A 1053 17.32 -10.39 -43.11
CA ASP A 1053 17.96 -9.19 -42.60
C ASP A 1053 17.40 -8.83 -41.23
N TRP A 1054 18.30 -8.52 -40.31
CA TRP A 1054 17.97 -8.06 -38.97
C TRP A 1054 17.56 -6.58 -38.98
N CYS A 1055 16.42 -6.23 -38.36
CA CYS A 1055 15.98 -4.85 -38.21
C CYS A 1055 16.31 -4.29 -36.81
N PHE A 1056 15.56 -4.72 -35.79
CA PHE A 1056 15.65 -4.24 -34.40
C PHE A 1056 14.80 -5.09 -33.45
N SER A 1057 14.91 -4.87 -32.14
CA SER A 1057 14.02 -5.48 -31.14
C SER A 1057 12.98 -4.50 -30.61
N LEU A 1058 11.70 -4.90 -30.53
CA LEU A 1058 10.62 -4.14 -29.90
C LEU A 1058 10.37 -4.61 -28.46
N HIS A 1059 10.53 -3.72 -27.50
CA HIS A 1059 10.14 -3.92 -26.09
C HIS A 1059 8.88 -3.12 -25.78
N PRO A 1060 8.11 -3.49 -24.74
CA PRO A 1060 6.97 -2.68 -24.32
C PRO A 1060 7.37 -1.22 -24.07
N ASN A 1061 6.57 -0.28 -24.57
CA ASN A 1061 6.83 1.16 -24.62
C ASN A 1061 8.01 1.62 -25.51
N ASP A 1062 8.52 0.79 -26.43
CA ASP A 1062 9.31 1.32 -27.56
C ASP A 1062 8.35 2.00 -28.57
N LEU A 1063 8.71 3.17 -29.08
CA LEU A 1063 7.90 3.89 -30.08
C LEU A 1063 8.13 3.27 -31.47
N VAL A 1064 7.05 2.95 -32.17
CA VAL A 1064 7.09 2.34 -33.50
C VAL A 1064 6.12 3.06 -34.45
N GLN A 1065 6.53 3.23 -35.70
CA GLN A 1065 5.67 3.62 -36.81
C GLN A 1065 5.50 2.44 -37.76
N ILE A 1066 4.26 2.07 -38.07
CA ILE A 1066 3.92 1.00 -38.99
C ILE A 1066 3.14 1.63 -40.14
N ARG A 1067 3.70 1.61 -41.35
CA ARG A 1067 3.06 2.12 -42.57
C ARG A 1067 2.56 0.95 -43.40
N LEU A 1068 1.25 0.86 -43.56
CA LEU A 1068 0.57 -0.02 -44.49
C LEU A 1068 0.31 0.73 -45.82
N LYS A 1069 -0.32 0.08 -46.79
CA LYS A 1069 -0.63 0.71 -48.09
C LYS A 1069 -1.49 1.97 -47.96
N ASN A 1070 -2.51 1.93 -47.10
CA ASN A 1070 -3.51 3.01 -46.98
C ASN A 1070 -3.52 3.68 -45.59
N GLU A 1071 -2.76 3.16 -44.63
CA GLU A 1071 -2.85 3.57 -43.22
C GLU A 1071 -1.44 3.66 -42.60
N SER A 1072 -1.25 4.60 -41.67
CA SER A 1072 -0.02 4.72 -40.89
C SER A 1072 -0.35 4.81 -39.41
N PHE A 1073 0.33 3.99 -38.62
CA PHE A 1073 0.13 3.88 -37.19
C PHE A 1073 1.40 4.30 -36.46
N LEU A 1074 1.32 5.33 -35.61
CA LEU A 1074 2.41 5.75 -34.72
C LEU A 1074 1.98 5.52 -33.28
N GLY A 1075 2.75 4.74 -32.52
CA GLY A 1075 2.40 4.45 -31.14
C GLY A 1075 3.42 3.61 -30.39
N TYR A 1076 3.20 3.46 -29.09
CA TYR A 1076 4.08 2.68 -28.22
C TYR A 1076 3.73 1.20 -28.29
N TYR A 1077 4.69 0.37 -28.65
CA TYR A 1077 4.55 -1.08 -28.70
C TYR A 1077 4.04 -1.64 -27.36
N SER A 1078 2.97 -2.46 -27.42
CA SER A 1078 2.37 -3.13 -26.26
C SER A 1078 2.80 -4.59 -26.18
N GLY A 1079 2.66 -5.31 -27.30
CA GLY A 1079 2.87 -6.75 -27.37
C GLY A 1079 2.53 -7.29 -28.75
N THR A 1080 2.88 -8.56 -28.96
CA THR A 1080 2.59 -9.30 -30.19
C THR A 1080 1.73 -10.51 -29.86
N ASP A 1081 0.67 -10.70 -30.64
CA ASP A 1081 -0.15 -11.89 -30.56
C ASP A 1081 0.55 -13.05 -31.27
N ARG A 1082 0.86 -14.11 -30.51
CA ARG A 1082 1.51 -15.32 -31.04
C ARG A 1082 0.67 -16.11 -32.03
N SER A 1083 -0.65 -16.01 -31.94
CA SER A 1083 -1.56 -16.78 -32.80
C SER A 1083 -1.71 -16.13 -34.17
N THR A 1084 -1.57 -14.81 -34.27
CA THR A 1084 -1.79 -14.06 -35.53
C THR A 1084 -0.54 -13.39 -36.08
N GLY A 1085 0.48 -13.15 -35.24
CA GLY A 1085 1.65 -12.34 -35.59
C GLY A 1085 1.35 -10.84 -35.65
N ALA A 1086 0.17 -10.41 -35.17
CA ALA A 1086 -0.21 -9.01 -35.15
C ALA A 1086 0.37 -8.27 -33.94
N VAL A 1087 0.72 -7.01 -34.14
CA VAL A 1087 1.23 -6.11 -33.10
C VAL A 1087 0.08 -5.31 -32.50
N SER A 1088 0.16 -5.05 -31.20
CA SER A 1088 -0.68 -4.05 -30.53
C SER A 1088 0.15 -2.84 -30.13
N ILE A 1089 -0.36 -1.63 -30.37
CA ILE A 1089 0.29 -0.36 -30.04
C ILE A 1089 -0.65 0.54 -29.24
N TRP A 1090 -0.09 1.31 -28.33
CA TRP A 1090 -0.80 2.33 -27.57
C TRP A 1090 -0.66 3.69 -28.25
N ALA A 1091 -1.76 4.43 -28.32
CA ALA A 1091 -1.70 5.88 -28.57
C ALA A 1091 -0.79 6.54 -27.53
N HIS A 1092 -0.02 7.57 -27.94
CA HIS A 1092 1.01 8.15 -27.09
C HIS A 1092 0.44 8.68 -25.77
N ASP A 1093 -0.76 9.21 -25.80
CA ASP A 1093 -1.48 9.84 -24.70
C ASP A 1093 -2.67 9.03 -24.14
N ARG A 1094 -2.85 7.78 -24.61
CA ARG A 1094 -3.91 6.86 -24.17
C ARG A 1094 -5.32 7.40 -24.35
N ASN A 1095 -5.53 8.23 -25.36
CA ASN A 1095 -6.87 8.73 -25.70
C ASN A 1095 -7.86 7.56 -25.89
N GLN A 1096 -8.92 7.54 -25.09
CA GLN A 1096 -9.89 6.44 -25.09
C GLN A 1096 -10.72 6.35 -26.39
N ALA A 1097 -10.80 7.44 -27.16
CA ALA A 1097 -11.43 7.44 -28.48
C ALA A 1097 -10.60 6.68 -29.53
N VAL A 1098 -9.32 6.38 -29.26
CA VAL A 1098 -8.45 5.66 -30.20
C VAL A 1098 -8.44 4.16 -29.89
N GLY A 1099 -8.98 3.36 -30.81
CA GLY A 1099 -9.05 1.90 -30.64
C GLY A 1099 -9.89 1.49 -29.43
N LYS A 1100 -9.43 0.50 -28.66
CA LYS A 1100 -10.09 0.09 -27.40
C LYS A 1100 -9.34 0.66 -26.21
N ASP A 1101 -9.88 1.71 -25.59
CA ASP A 1101 -9.28 2.40 -24.44
C ASP A 1101 -7.85 2.92 -24.71
N GLY A 1102 -7.59 3.43 -25.92
CA GLY A 1102 -6.27 3.88 -26.36
C GLY A 1102 -5.36 2.78 -26.93
N LEU A 1103 -5.82 1.53 -26.98
CA LEU A 1103 -5.10 0.39 -27.56
C LEU A 1103 -5.58 0.07 -28.97
N ILE A 1104 -4.67 0.18 -29.93
CA ILE A 1104 -4.86 -0.31 -31.29
C ILE A 1104 -4.36 -1.75 -31.32
N ARG A 1105 -5.26 -2.71 -31.57
CA ARG A 1105 -4.96 -4.15 -31.63
C ARG A 1105 -5.02 -4.64 -33.08
N GLY A 1106 -4.31 -5.73 -33.36
CA GLY A 1106 -4.45 -6.43 -34.63
C GLY A 1106 -3.71 -5.79 -35.79
N VAL A 1107 -2.69 -4.96 -35.53
CA VAL A 1107 -1.90 -4.33 -36.61
C VAL A 1107 -0.99 -5.38 -37.26
N GLY A 1108 -1.35 -5.81 -38.46
CA GLY A 1108 -0.60 -6.80 -39.23
C GLY A 1108 0.67 -6.19 -39.84
N VAL A 1109 1.85 -6.68 -39.43
CA VAL A 1109 3.13 -6.10 -39.89
C VAL A 1109 3.76 -6.83 -41.07
N LYS A 1110 3.33 -8.07 -41.35
CA LYS A 1110 4.01 -8.96 -42.31
C LYS A 1110 4.16 -8.35 -43.71
N THR A 1111 3.15 -7.61 -44.16
CA THR A 1111 3.11 -6.94 -45.47
C THR A 1111 3.13 -5.42 -45.34
N ALA A 1112 3.60 -4.89 -44.21
CA ALA A 1112 3.78 -3.45 -44.05
C ALA A 1112 4.82 -2.92 -45.06
N ILE A 1113 4.62 -1.69 -45.54
CA ILE A 1113 5.59 -1.02 -46.41
C ILE A 1113 6.84 -0.66 -45.61
N LYS A 1114 6.65 -0.14 -44.38
CA LYS A 1114 7.72 0.20 -43.46
C LYS A 1114 7.32 -0.09 -42.01
N VAL A 1115 8.30 -0.55 -41.24
CA VAL A 1115 8.22 -0.67 -39.78
C VAL A 1115 9.46 0.01 -39.21
N GLU A 1116 9.27 1.16 -38.56
CA GLU A 1116 10.35 2.03 -38.10
C GLU A 1116 10.29 2.19 -36.58
N LYS A 1117 11.44 2.08 -35.92
CA LYS A 1117 11.57 2.26 -34.48
C LYS A 1117 12.14 3.64 -34.14
N PHE A 1118 11.63 4.24 -33.07
CA PHE A 1118 12.04 5.56 -32.60
C PHE A 1118 12.43 5.54 -31.12
N HIS A 1119 13.27 6.50 -30.73
CA HIS A 1119 13.51 6.86 -29.33
C HIS A 1119 12.73 8.11 -28.96
N VAL A 1120 12.23 8.11 -27.72
CA VAL A 1120 11.59 9.27 -27.12
C VAL A 1120 12.37 9.62 -25.86
N ASP A 1121 12.85 10.85 -25.76
CA ASP A 1121 13.54 11.31 -24.56
C ASP A 1121 12.56 11.56 -23.39
N THR A 1122 13.07 12.05 -22.27
CA THR A 1122 12.25 12.25 -21.06
C THR A 1122 11.22 13.37 -21.23
N LEU A 1123 11.49 14.35 -22.11
CA LEU A 1123 10.62 15.49 -22.37
C LEU A 1123 9.60 15.20 -23.49
N GLY A 1124 9.79 14.11 -24.26
CA GLY A 1124 8.85 13.73 -25.33
C GLY A 1124 9.38 14.00 -26.74
N ASN A 1125 10.63 14.44 -26.88
CA ASN A 1125 11.20 14.63 -28.22
C ASN A 1125 11.50 13.26 -28.86
N ILE A 1126 11.12 13.13 -30.13
CA ILE A 1126 11.25 11.90 -30.92
C ILE A 1126 12.51 11.97 -31.77
N TYR A 1127 13.27 10.88 -31.80
CA TYR A 1127 14.47 10.70 -32.61
C TYR A 1127 14.43 9.33 -33.30
N PRO A 1128 14.97 9.18 -34.53
CA PRO A 1128 15.18 7.86 -35.13
C PRO A 1128 15.99 6.95 -34.21
N ALA A 1129 15.64 5.66 -34.14
CA ALA A 1129 16.46 4.70 -33.39
C ALA A 1129 17.79 4.48 -34.12
N PRO A 1130 18.95 4.49 -33.42
CA PRO A 1130 20.22 4.13 -34.03
C PRO A 1130 20.18 2.64 -34.42
N PRO A 1131 20.96 2.23 -35.43
CA PRO A 1131 21.07 0.83 -35.83
C PRO A 1131 21.38 -0.10 -34.64
N GLU A 1132 20.62 -1.18 -34.50
CA GLU A 1132 20.75 -2.13 -33.40
C GLU A 1132 21.45 -3.41 -33.86
N LYS A 1133 22.39 -3.92 -33.08
CA LYS A 1133 22.87 -5.30 -33.24
C LYS A 1133 21.92 -6.27 -32.53
N ARG A 1134 21.61 -7.42 -33.13
CA ARG A 1134 20.84 -8.48 -32.46
C ARG A 1134 21.62 -8.97 -31.23
N ARG A 1135 21.10 -8.68 -30.02
CA ARG A 1135 21.76 -9.04 -28.77
C ARG A 1135 21.25 -10.37 -28.23
N GLY A 1136 22.13 -11.12 -27.57
CA GLY A 1136 21.75 -12.28 -26.76
C GLY A 1136 20.87 -11.93 -25.55
N LEU A 1137 20.64 -12.92 -24.70
CA LEU A 1137 19.84 -12.81 -23.48
C LEU A 1137 20.66 -12.93 -22.17
N ALA A 1138 21.99 -13.00 -22.31
CA ALA A 1138 22.97 -13.07 -21.23
C ALA A 1138 23.26 -11.68 -20.66
#